data_AF-A0A1B3ZE30-F1
#
_entry.id   AF-A0A1B3ZE30-F1
#
_cell.length_a   1.000
_cell.length_b   1.000
_cell.length_c   1.000
_cell.angle_alpha   90.00
_cell.angle_beta   90.00
_cell.angle_gamma   90.00
#
_symmetry.space_group_name_H-M   'P 1'
#
loop_
_entity.id
_entity.type
_entity.pdbx_description
1 polymer ?
#
loop_
_entity_poly.entity_id
_entity_poly.type
_entity_poly.pdbx_seq_one_letter_code
_entity_poly.pdbx_strand_id
1 'polypeptide(L)'
;MKPAWLLLAAIALLASIPAAAQTVEDRARAAAEAARAKTGDSDALQQNYVTPGLAGQPIATIDNSRTFNPNIACQKTATVLELLAQPVSTGDIGTLRVSRDKDLDGSVDQTLNLPMSVSGICANGVISCQPGSWNGCHSFKWDVAPSGDLKLTEVDLTQLAGCYCVNNSCGTNLVWGNMASVLKDLGGGVIGALTTADPRIGIAQAVIDGLVIRYVGAQTTACAASPSIGQTAYRANPAAIQGDAASAAASNSIFQALVASPAGVGKAETVRACTIAREVTLNEVKIEDVIERASGGYGTYAYDPQTVAFMMGSPSGRSLKGGKCGIFDFRMTLHVADPARLRDVRLTSFAADDWAQVRIDGQQIGSGPQNWTGMGLPPGKCEKNGTFYAYPNVDLKPWLTAGDHEIWLRVAVGDEGNAFAMVQATVDTTCETSERLIDLCSGYAGDAKCRLDNETVDGVVTFRNGVGTGLTPIRQTRLFERGACSLTIARDYFLRERSYRCSIDTGTLPEPDLSRGAYIIDHSTETLLADRVKTGDGSYSTSSQPFALPDRGSVPACEAICKTRAPKANTEAAVDGVVGAKQNSPTGWDTFYHACSTDNVCPTGPGEEVVSACGCLDDFPEAVVMMQTVRLGGADLICTSEAR
;
A
#
# COMPACT_ATOMS: atom_id res chain seq x y z
N MET A 1 -27.55 -74.81 53.13
CA MET A 1 -28.80 -75.15 52.43
C MET A 1 -29.45 -73.88 51.87
N LYS A 2 -30.42 -74.01 50.95
CA LYS A 2 -31.40 -72.96 50.55
C LYS A 2 -32.53 -72.85 51.61
N PRO A 3 -33.54 -71.96 51.49
CA PRO A 3 -33.73 -70.80 50.57
C PRO A 3 -33.25 -69.50 51.27
N ALA A 4 -33.64 -68.25 50.96
CA ALA A 4 -34.60 -67.59 50.06
C ALA A 4 -33.98 -66.23 49.62
N TRP A 5 -34.53 -65.36 48.74
CA TRP A 5 -35.84 -65.20 48.10
C TRP A 5 -35.76 -65.31 46.55
N LEU A 6 -36.91 -65.16 45.88
CA LEU A 6 -37.03 -64.58 44.52
C LEU A 6 -38.02 -63.42 44.58
N LEU A 7 -37.82 -62.36 43.79
CA LEU A 7 -38.88 -61.68 43.02
C LEU A 7 -38.33 -60.57 42.12
N LEU A 8 -38.95 -60.41 40.94
CA LEU A 8 -38.70 -59.44 39.85
C LEU A 8 -37.68 -59.84 38.77
N ALA A 9 -38.11 -60.79 37.92
CA ALA A 9 -37.60 -60.96 36.57
C ALA A 9 -38.62 -60.42 35.56
N ALA A 10 -38.41 -59.19 35.07
CA ALA A 10 -39.13 -58.60 33.94
C ALA A 10 -38.31 -57.42 33.34
N ILE A 11 -38.50 -57.14 32.05
CA ILE A 11 -37.95 -55.97 31.32
C ILE A 11 -36.41 -55.90 31.24
N ALA A 12 -35.81 -56.69 30.33
CA ALA A 12 -34.48 -56.42 29.74
C ALA A 12 -34.24 -57.11 28.38
N LEU A 13 -35.31 -57.45 27.63
CA LEU A 13 -35.19 -57.99 26.27
C LEU A 13 -35.27 -56.83 25.25
N LEU A 14 -34.19 -56.08 25.15
CA LEU A 14 -33.95 -55.13 24.06
C LEU A 14 -32.83 -55.69 23.17
N ALA A 15 -33.15 -55.88 21.89
CA ALA A 15 -32.20 -56.41 20.93
C ALA A 15 -31.04 -55.43 20.71
N SER A 16 -29.81 -55.94 20.65
CA SER A 16 -28.65 -55.20 20.18
C SER A 16 -28.78 -54.94 18.68
N ILE A 17 -29.41 -53.82 18.32
CA ILE A 17 -29.46 -53.34 16.94
C ILE A 17 -28.01 -53.16 16.45
N PRO A 18 -27.58 -53.82 15.37
CA PRO A 18 -26.26 -53.54 14.79
C PRO A 18 -26.28 -52.12 14.25
N ALA A 19 -25.45 -51.23 14.82
CA ALA A 19 -25.28 -49.89 14.28
C ALA A 19 -24.74 -50.02 12.85
N ALA A 20 -25.55 -49.64 11.86
CA ALA A 20 -25.17 -49.67 10.46
C ALA A 20 -23.95 -48.75 10.27
N ALA A 21 -22.81 -49.34 9.92
CA ALA A 21 -21.61 -48.59 9.61
C ALA A 21 -21.90 -47.73 8.36
N GLN A 22 -21.72 -46.41 8.48
CA GLN A 22 -21.87 -45.49 7.35
C GLN A 22 -21.08 -45.98 6.14
N THR A 23 -21.64 -45.79 4.94
CA THR A 23 -20.95 -46.19 3.71
C THR A 23 -19.63 -45.38 3.55
N VAL A 24 -18.77 -45.79 2.63
CA VAL A 24 -17.53 -45.04 2.37
C VAL A 24 -17.88 -43.70 1.71
N GLU A 25 -18.95 -43.71 0.91
CA GLU A 25 -19.56 -42.62 0.19
C GLU A 25 -20.18 -41.58 1.15
N ASP A 26 -20.94 -42.03 2.17
CA ASP A 26 -21.49 -41.14 3.20
C ASP A 26 -20.38 -40.45 4.00
N ARG A 27 -19.33 -41.21 4.37
CA ARG A 27 -18.17 -40.68 5.09
C ARG A 27 -17.36 -39.71 4.24
N ALA A 28 -17.19 -39.98 2.95
CA ALA A 28 -16.55 -39.08 2.01
C ALA A 28 -17.36 -37.80 1.80
N ARG A 29 -18.69 -37.90 1.68
CA ARG A 29 -19.59 -36.74 1.57
C ARG A 29 -19.55 -35.89 2.84
N ALA A 30 -19.71 -36.50 4.02
CA ALA A 30 -19.65 -35.80 5.31
C ALA A 30 -18.29 -35.11 5.52
N ALA A 31 -17.17 -35.75 5.13
CA ALA A 31 -15.85 -35.13 5.18
C ALA A 31 -15.70 -33.94 4.20
N ALA A 32 -16.27 -34.05 3.00
CA ALA A 32 -16.26 -32.97 2.01
C ALA A 32 -17.16 -31.80 2.42
N GLU A 33 -18.31 -32.06 3.04
CA GLU A 33 -19.22 -31.06 3.59
C GLU A 33 -18.59 -30.35 4.80
N ALA A 34 -17.97 -31.08 5.72
CA ALA A 34 -17.18 -30.51 6.83
C ALA A 34 -16.01 -29.64 6.33
N ALA A 35 -15.29 -30.09 5.29
CA ALA A 35 -14.24 -29.28 4.66
C ALA A 35 -14.80 -28.01 4.01
N ARG A 36 -15.91 -28.09 3.27
CA ARG A 36 -16.56 -26.91 2.66
C ARG A 36 -17.09 -25.92 3.70
N ALA A 37 -17.68 -26.38 4.80
CA ALA A 37 -18.10 -25.51 5.90
C ALA A 37 -16.93 -24.76 6.59
N LYS A 38 -15.70 -25.18 6.33
CA LYS A 38 -14.46 -24.65 6.90
C LYS A 38 -13.61 -23.85 5.90
N THR A 39 -13.63 -24.20 4.62
CA THR A 39 -12.74 -23.63 3.57
C THR A 39 -13.42 -23.42 2.21
N GLY A 40 -14.75 -23.48 2.12
CA GLY A 40 -15.48 -23.52 0.84
C GLY A 40 -15.45 -22.23 0.03
N ASP A 41 -15.22 -21.10 0.70
CA ASP A 41 -15.15 -19.75 0.14
C ASP A 41 -14.19 -18.87 0.97
N SER A 42 -14.00 -17.61 0.56
CA SER A 42 -13.12 -16.64 1.21
C SER A 42 -13.48 -16.40 2.68
N ASP A 43 -14.77 -16.33 2.98
CA ASP A 43 -15.30 -15.83 4.25
C ASP A 43 -15.29 -16.96 5.26
N ALA A 44 -15.66 -18.17 4.85
CA ALA A 44 -15.50 -19.40 5.63
C ALA A 44 -14.02 -19.64 5.99
N LEU A 45 -13.10 -19.51 5.02
CA LEU A 45 -11.66 -19.64 5.25
C LEU A 45 -11.14 -18.55 6.20
N GLN A 46 -11.58 -17.30 6.02
CA GLN A 46 -11.16 -16.18 6.84
C GLN A 46 -11.65 -16.31 8.28
N GLN A 47 -12.91 -16.69 8.49
CA GLN A 47 -13.52 -16.86 9.81
C GLN A 47 -12.99 -18.08 10.56
N ASN A 48 -12.73 -19.22 9.89
CA ASN A 48 -12.30 -20.45 10.55
C ASN A 48 -10.77 -20.57 10.73
N TYR A 49 -9.96 -19.95 9.87
CA TYR A 49 -8.51 -20.13 9.88
C TYR A 49 -7.71 -18.83 9.90
N VAL A 50 -7.96 -17.89 8.98
CA VAL A 50 -7.07 -16.73 8.80
C VAL A 50 -7.16 -15.76 9.98
N THR A 51 -8.37 -15.28 10.30
CA THR A 51 -8.57 -14.31 11.40
C THR A 51 -8.25 -14.93 12.77
N PRO A 52 -8.70 -16.16 13.12
CA PRO A 52 -8.27 -16.79 14.36
C PRO A 52 -6.76 -17.00 14.42
N GLY A 53 -6.15 -17.44 13.33
CA GLY A 53 -4.72 -17.74 13.24
C GLY A 53 -3.81 -16.53 13.39
N LEU A 54 -4.22 -15.38 12.83
CA LEU A 54 -3.51 -14.11 12.98
C LEU A 54 -3.76 -13.46 14.35
N ALA A 55 -4.85 -13.80 15.04
CA ALA A 55 -5.21 -13.28 16.36
C ALA A 55 -4.80 -14.20 17.54
N GLY A 56 -4.02 -15.27 17.28
CA GLY A 56 -3.58 -16.25 18.28
C GLY A 56 -4.72 -17.08 18.90
N GLN A 57 -5.91 -17.04 18.32
CA GLN A 57 -7.12 -17.70 18.81
C GLN A 57 -7.14 -19.18 18.41
N PRO A 58 -7.91 -20.04 19.11
CA PRO A 58 -7.98 -21.46 18.79
C PRO A 58 -8.54 -21.70 17.38
N ILE A 59 -7.79 -22.42 16.55
CA ILE A 59 -8.27 -23.02 15.30
C ILE A 59 -8.76 -24.44 15.62
N ALA A 60 -9.87 -24.85 15.00
CA ALA A 60 -10.37 -26.22 15.04
C ALA A 60 -9.93 -27.02 13.80
N THR A 61 -9.74 -28.32 13.96
CA THR A 61 -9.64 -29.26 12.83
C THR A 61 -10.94 -29.30 12.01
N ILE A 62 -10.89 -29.84 10.80
CA ILE A 62 -12.05 -29.86 9.87
C ILE A 62 -13.26 -30.60 10.49
N ASP A 63 -13.00 -31.69 11.20
CA ASP A 63 -13.97 -32.48 11.98
C ASP A 63 -14.33 -31.87 13.34
N ASN A 64 -13.72 -30.73 13.71
CA ASN A 64 -13.74 -30.09 15.03
C ASN A 64 -13.30 -30.99 16.21
N SER A 65 -12.67 -32.15 15.97
CA SER A 65 -12.27 -33.08 17.04
C SER A 65 -11.11 -32.59 17.90
N ARG A 66 -10.34 -31.61 17.40
CA ARG A 66 -9.24 -30.97 18.12
C ARG A 66 -9.24 -29.47 17.88
N THR A 67 -8.87 -28.72 18.91
CA THR A 67 -8.46 -27.31 18.77
C THR A 67 -6.98 -27.15 19.09
N PHE A 68 -6.35 -26.14 18.49
CA PHE A 68 -4.98 -25.73 18.78
C PHE A 68 -4.87 -24.21 18.62
N ASN A 69 -4.03 -23.56 19.42
CA ASN A 69 -3.71 -22.14 19.26
C ASN A 69 -2.49 -22.02 18.34
N PRO A 70 -2.67 -21.71 17.04
CA PRO A 70 -1.56 -21.33 16.17
C PRO A 70 -0.84 -20.08 16.69
N ASN A 71 0.48 -20.09 16.59
CA ASN A 71 1.28 -18.86 16.67
C ASN A 71 1.76 -18.47 15.26
N ILE A 72 0.80 -18.25 14.34
CA ILE A 72 1.08 -17.86 12.94
C ILE A 72 1.54 -16.39 12.89
N ALA A 73 0.98 -15.55 13.76
CA ALA A 73 1.43 -14.19 13.96
C ALA A 73 2.72 -14.18 14.79
N CYS A 74 3.87 -14.13 14.12
CA CYS A 74 5.17 -13.83 14.75
C CYS A 74 5.23 -12.37 15.21
N GLN A 75 4.35 -11.94 16.10
CA GLN A 75 4.15 -10.55 16.51
C GLN A 75 4.64 -10.31 17.94
N LYS A 76 5.75 -9.58 18.08
CA LYS A 76 6.06 -8.82 19.30
C LYS A 76 5.41 -7.44 19.18
N THR A 77 4.83 -6.94 20.27
CA THR A 77 4.27 -5.58 20.37
C THR A 77 4.78 -4.87 21.62
N ALA A 78 5.52 -3.77 21.45
CA ALA A 78 6.12 -2.99 22.54
C ALA A 78 6.19 -1.49 22.20
N THR A 79 6.67 -0.66 23.13
CA THR A 79 6.90 0.77 22.86
C THR A 79 8.20 0.94 22.08
N VAL A 80 8.14 0.84 20.74
CA VAL A 80 9.32 0.91 19.87
C VAL A 80 10.04 2.26 19.97
N LEU A 81 9.31 3.34 20.22
CA LEU A 81 9.87 4.68 20.31
C LEU A 81 9.19 5.51 21.39
N GLU A 82 9.98 6.26 22.14
CA GLU A 82 9.54 7.37 22.97
C GLU A 82 10.38 8.60 22.65
N LEU A 83 9.73 9.69 22.26
CA LEU A 83 10.37 10.95 21.92
C LEU A 83 9.87 12.06 22.85
N LEU A 84 10.81 12.68 23.57
CA LEU A 84 10.60 13.80 24.49
C LEU A 84 11.16 15.08 23.85
N ALA A 85 10.33 16.10 23.66
CA ALA A 85 10.72 17.41 23.14
C ALA A 85 10.42 18.51 24.17
N GLN A 86 11.47 19.06 24.79
CA GLN A 86 11.36 20.12 25.79
C GLN A 86 11.82 21.49 25.23
N PRO A 87 10.92 22.47 25.05
CA PRO A 87 11.28 23.83 24.67
C PRO A 87 12.00 24.61 25.79
N VAL A 88 12.81 25.58 25.38
CA VAL A 88 13.52 26.54 26.25
C VAL A 88 13.08 27.99 25.98
N SER A 89 13.59 28.95 26.75
CA SER A 89 13.19 30.37 26.71
C SER A 89 13.44 31.07 25.37
N THR A 90 14.33 30.55 24.54
CA THR A 90 14.60 31.04 23.17
C THR A 90 13.60 30.53 22.12
N GLY A 91 12.65 29.67 22.52
CA GLY A 91 11.64 29.05 21.66
C GLY A 91 12.12 27.75 20.99
N ASP A 92 13.44 27.55 20.87
CA ASP A 92 14.03 26.28 20.40
C ASP A 92 13.66 25.10 21.33
N ILE A 93 13.73 23.88 20.80
CA ILE A 93 13.69 22.66 21.61
C ILE A 93 15.09 22.42 22.17
N GLY A 94 15.30 22.74 23.45
CA GLY A 94 16.61 22.63 24.10
C GLY A 94 16.97 21.20 24.55
N THR A 95 15.96 20.34 24.75
CA THR A 95 16.16 18.90 24.94
C THR A 95 15.30 18.14 23.95
N LEU A 96 15.91 17.51 22.94
CA LEU A 96 15.27 16.46 22.16
C LEU A 96 15.92 15.12 22.53
N ARG A 97 15.15 14.24 23.18
CA ARG A 97 15.56 12.88 23.55
C ARG A 97 14.69 11.88 22.80
N VAL A 98 15.32 10.87 22.22
CA VAL A 98 14.68 9.72 21.56
C VAL A 98 15.16 8.44 22.23
N SER A 99 14.28 7.80 22.99
CA SER A 99 14.46 6.47 23.56
C SER A 99 13.87 5.42 22.61
N ARG A 100 14.56 4.30 22.39
CA ARG A 100 14.14 3.23 21.48
C ARG A 100 14.35 1.85 22.08
N ASP A 101 13.32 1.02 21.92
CA ASP A 101 13.34 -0.45 21.98
C ASP A 101 13.61 -0.96 20.54
N LYS A 102 14.64 -1.78 20.33
CA LYS A 102 15.03 -2.26 18.98
C LYS A 102 14.40 -3.60 18.63
N ASP A 103 14.21 -4.47 19.62
CA ASP A 103 13.83 -5.88 19.43
C ASP A 103 12.39 -6.19 19.88
N LEU A 104 11.72 -5.23 20.51
CA LEU A 104 10.38 -5.26 21.09
C LEU A 104 10.19 -6.18 22.31
N ASP A 105 11.22 -6.34 23.18
CA ASP A 105 11.06 -7.01 24.49
C ASP A 105 10.44 -6.11 25.59
N GLY A 106 10.35 -4.80 25.38
CA GLY A 106 9.87 -3.82 26.36
C GLY A 106 10.95 -2.98 27.05
N SER A 107 12.23 -3.24 26.75
CA SER A 107 13.40 -2.53 27.29
C SER A 107 13.90 -1.44 26.34
N VAL A 108 14.58 -0.42 26.88
CA VAL A 108 15.19 0.64 26.05
C VAL A 108 16.65 0.31 25.74
N ASP A 109 16.90 -0.20 24.54
CA ASP A 109 18.24 -0.49 24.01
C ASP A 109 19.08 0.76 23.70
N GLN A 110 18.41 1.85 23.28
CA GLN A 110 19.08 3.06 22.81
C GLN A 110 18.41 4.30 23.38
N THR A 111 19.22 5.28 23.80
CA THR A 111 18.78 6.65 24.01
C THR A 111 19.70 7.58 23.22
N LEU A 112 19.14 8.29 22.26
CA LEU A 112 19.78 9.39 21.55
C LEU A 112 19.32 10.71 22.18
N ASN A 113 20.24 11.51 22.67
CA ASN A 113 19.99 12.91 23.02
C ASN A 113 20.69 13.78 21.98
N LEU A 114 20.02 14.79 21.43
CA LEU A 114 20.67 15.72 20.52
C LEU A 114 21.60 16.65 21.32
N PRO A 115 22.87 16.85 20.89
CA PRO A 115 23.79 17.77 21.54
C PRO A 115 23.53 19.25 21.22
N MET A 116 22.59 19.53 20.32
CA MET A 116 22.22 20.87 19.86
C MET A 116 20.72 21.14 20.07
N SER A 117 20.36 22.42 20.22
CA SER A 117 18.95 22.85 20.28
C SER A 117 18.30 22.85 18.89
N VAL A 118 17.07 22.37 18.78
CA VAL A 118 16.35 22.35 17.50
C VAL A 118 15.57 23.65 17.31
N SER A 119 15.95 24.40 16.29
CA SER A 119 15.36 25.69 15.88
C SER A 119 14.25 25.54 14.85
N GLY A 120 14.28 24.47 14.05
CA GLY A 120 13.26 24.13 13.05
C GLY A 120 13.08 22.63 12.87
N ILE A 121 11.90 22.21 12.41
CA ILE A 121 11.46 20.81 12.30
C ILE A 121 11.16 20.51 10.84
N CYS A 122 11.52 19.31 10.36
CA CYS A 122 11.20 18.82 9.02
C CYS A 122 10.58 17.42 9.11
N ALA A 123 9.80 17.01 8.11
CA ALA A 123 9.11 15.72 8.07
C ALA A 123 10.06 14.49 8.06
N ASN A 124 11.37 14.71 7.87
CA ASN A 124 12.42 13.70 7.88
C ASN A 124 13.70 14.15 8.65
N GLY A 125 13.63 15.23 9.44
CA GLY A 125 14.83 15.81 10.06
C GLY A 125 14.56 17.03 10.96
N VAL A 126 15.63 17.75 11.27
CA VAL A 126 15.64 18.94 12.13
C VAL A 126 16.67 19.97 11.64
N ILE A 127 16.50 21.23 12.02
CA ILE A 127 17.42 22.33 11.77
C ILE A 127 17.84 22.92 13.11
N SER A 128 19.14 23.16 13.29
CA SER A 128 19.73 23.77 14.50
C SER A 128 20.45 25.06 14.12
N CYS A 129 20.02 26.20 14.67
CA CYS A 129 20.60 27.52 14.43
C CYS A 129 21.20 28.10 15.73
N GLN A 130 21.78 29.30 15.67
CA GLN A 130 22.12 30.07 16.87
C GLN A 130 20.83 30.35 17.68
N PRO A 131 20.75 29.96 18.98
CA PRO A 131 19.49 29.93 19.73
C PRO A 131 18.67 31.23 19.70
N GLY A 132 17.37 31.09 19.46
CA GLY A 132 16.42 32.20 19.33
C GLY A 132 16.54 33.00 18.03
N SER A 133 17.36 32.54 17.07
CA SER A 133 17.59 33.20 15.79
C SER A 133 17.51 32.22 14.61
N TRP A 134 17.54 32.74 13.38
CA TRP A 134 17.68 31.96 12.15
C TRP A 134 18.97 32.34 11.41
N ASN A 135 20.11 32.14 12.08
CA ASN A 135 21.46 32.37 11.56
C ASN A 135 22.41 31.27 12.04
N GLY A 136 23.40 30.90 11.23
CA GLY A 136 24.32 29.80 11.52
C GLY A 136 23.56 28.48 11.63
N CYS A 137 22.66 28.22 10.69
CA CYS A 137 21.79 27.05 10.69
C CYS A 137 22.48 25.85 10.05
N HIS A 138 22.38 24.70 10.71
CA HIS A 138 22.85 23.40 10.23
C HIS A 138 21.65 22.46 10.09
N SER A 139 21.58 21.74 8.95
CA SER A 139 20.47 20.89 8.57
C SER A 139 20.80 19.42 8.79
N PHE A 140 19.86 18.67 9.38
CA PHE A 140 20.11 17.33 9.89
C PHE A 140 18.97 16.35 9.60
N LYS A 141 19.32 15.18 9.05
CA LYS A 141 18.38 14.13 8.63
C LYS A 141 18.41 12.93 9.57
N TRP A 142 17.25 12.37 9.86
CA TRP A 142 17.14 11.10 10.58
C TRP A 142 17.65 9.95 9.69
N ASP A 143 18.54 9.13 10.23
CA ASP A 143 19.19 8.05 9.50
C ASP A 143 19.50 6.88 10.45
N VAL A 144 19.86 5.71 9.91
CA VAL A 144 20.11 4.49 10.70
C VAL A 144 21.48 3.93 10.35
N ALA A 145 22.33 3.73 11.37
CA ALA A 145 23.65 3.14 11.20
C ALA A 145 23.57 1.65 10.82
N PRO A 146 24.62 1.04 10.23
CA PRO A 146 24.65 -0.40 9.94
C PRO A 146 24.49 -1.33 11.16
N SER A 147 24.69 -0.81 12.38
CA SER A 147 24.38 -1.48 13.66
C SER A 147 22.89 -1.50 14.01
N GLY A 148 22.05 -0.86 13.20
CA GLY A 148 20.64 -0.61 13.48
C GLY A 148 20.37 0.56 14.42
N ASP A 149 21.40 1.31 14.86
CA ASP A 149 21.23 2.48 15.73
C ASP A 149 20.63 3.68 14.99
N LEU A 150 19.65 4.36 15.59
CA LEU A 150 19.20 5.67 15.12
C LEU A 150 20.35 6.68 15.26
N LYS A 151 20.62 7.44 14.20
CA LYS A 151 21.57 8.55 14.20
C LYS A 151 20.94 9.78 13.56
N LEU A 152 21.66 10.89 13.68
CA LEU A 152 21.37 12.14 13.02
C LEU A 152 22.56 12.46 12.10
N THR A 153 22.29 12.73 10.83
CA THR A 153 23.33 12.98 9.81
C THR A 153 23.19 14.39 9.28
N GLU A 154 24.28 15.15 9.26
CA GLU A 154 24.30 16.49 8.66
C GLU A 154 24.16 16.40 7.15
N VAL A 155 23.29 17.24 6.57
CA VAL A 155 22.93 17.25 5.15
C VAL A 155 22.59 18.67 4.70
N ASP A 156 22.63 18.91 3.40
CA ASP A 156 22.10 20.14 2.79
C ASP A 156 20.58 20.22 3.03
N LEU A 157 20.03 21.44 3.14
CA LEU A 157 18.60 21.68 3.43
C LEU A 157 17.67 20.97 2.42
N THR A 158 18.08 20.87 1.16
CA THR A 158 17.40 20.17 0.05
C THR A 158 17.14 18.68 0.31
N GLN A 159 17.89 18.05 1.21
CA GLN A 159 17.71 16.65 1.56
C GLN A 159 16.65 16.44 2.64
N LEU A 160 16.14 17.54 3.21
CA LEU A 160 15.02 17.61 4.15
C LEU A 160 13.72 17.95 3.42
N ALA A 161 12.57 17.70 4.05
CA ALA A 161 11.26 17.92 3.44
C ALA A 161 10.28 18.58 4.41
N GLY A 162 9.50 19.56 3.92
CA GLY A 162 8.42 20.18 4.70
C GLY A 162 8.88 20.92 5.95
N CYS A 163 10.05 21.57 5.89
CA CYS A 163 10.66 22.24 7.04
C CYS A 163 9.87 23.49 7.49
N TYR A 164 9.83 23.72 8.81
CA TYR A 164 9.29 24.94 9.43
C TYR A 164 10.10 25.38 10.65
N CYS A 165 10.19 26.70 10.87
CA CYS A 165 10.83 27.30 12.04
C CYS A 165 9.92 27.19 13.29
N VAL A 166 10.51 27.00 14.49
CA VAL A 166 9.77 26.92 15.75
C VAL A 166 10.28 27.85 16.88
N ASN A 167 11.40 28.55 16.68
CA ASN A 167 11.99 29.41 17.72
C ASN A 167 11.50 30.87 17.69
N ASN A 168 11.93 31.68 18.66
CA ASN A 168 11.45 33.06 18.85
C ASN A 168 11.72 34.00 17.65
N SER A 169 12.53 33.62 16.65
CA SER A 169 12.77 34.42 15.45
C SER A 169 11.60 34.42 14.47
N CYS A 170 10.79 33.35 14.44
CA CYS A 170 9.59 33.23 13.63
C CYS A 170 8.28 33.36 14.44
N GLY A 171 8.34 33.19 15.77
CA GLY A 171 7.20 33.49 16.64
C GLY A 171 7.39 33.06 18.10
N THR A 172 6.70 33.72 19.01
CA THR A 172 6.72 33.35 20.44
C THR A 172 5.85 32.11 20.71
N ASN A 173 6.34 31.21 21.56
CA ASN A 173 5.56 30.09 22.12
C ASN A 173 5.09 29.03 21.09
N LEU A 174 5.70 28.98 19.89
CA LEU A 174 5.27 28.08 18.81
C LEU A 174 5.31 26.60 19.21
N VAL A 175 6.41 26.13 19.81
CA VAL A 175 6.56 24.74 20.27
C VAL A 175 5.49 24.37 21.30
N TRP A 176 5.31 25.19 22.36
CA TRP A 176 4.31 24.94 23.40
C TRP A 176 2.88 24.95 22.86
N GLY A 177 2.54 25.90 21.99
CA GLY A 177 1.21 26.02 21.41
C GLY A 177 0.85 24.88 20.44
N ASN A 178 1.85 24.25 19.81
CA ASN A 178 1.67 23.24 18.77
C ASN A 178 2.30 21.88 19.12
N MET A 179 2.53 21.60 20.41
CA MET A 179 3.27 20.44 20.90
C MET A 179 2.82 19.10 20.29
N ALA A 180 1.51 18.90 20.14
CA ALA A 180 0.97 17.68 19.56
C ALA A 180 1.21 17.51 18.04
N SER A 181 1.55 18.58 17.32
CA SER A 181 2.00 18.54 15.92
C SER A 181 3.51 18.37 15.86
N VAL A 182 4.25 19.20 16.60
CA VAL A 182 5.72 19.12 16.79
C VAL A 182 6.19 17.69 17.07
N LEU A 183 5.54 17.01 18.02
CA LEU A 183 5.86 15.63 18.38
C LEU A 183 5.52 14.63 17.27
N LYS A 184 4.44 14.84 16.51
CA LYS A 184 4.07 13.97 15.38
C LYS A 184 5.02 14.11 14.19
N ASP A 185 5.49 15.32 13.92
CA ASP A 185 6.39 15.59 12.79
C ASP A 185 7.80 15.06 13.09
N LEU A 186 8.33 15.36 14.28
CA LEU A 186 9.59 14.80 14.77
C LEU A 186 9.54 13.26 14.86
N GLY A 187 8.50 12.72 15.50
CA GLY A 187 8.31 11.28 15.65
C GLY A 187 8.08 10.58 14.31
N GLY A 188 7.31 11.19 13.41
CA GLY A 188 7.06 10.70 12.06
C GLY A 188 8.35 10.59 11.23
N GLY A 189 9.24 11.59 11.33
CA GLY A 189 10.55 11.55 10.69
C GLY A 189 11.45 10.42 11.21
N VAL A 190 11.52 10.23 12.54
CA VAL A 190 12.28 9.12 13.16
C VAL A 190 11.70 7.77 12.76
N ILE A 191 10.38 7.60 12.83
CA ILE A 191 9.68 6.37 12.43
C ILE A 191 9.87 6.10 10.93
N GLY A 192 9.87 7.13 10.09
CA GLY A 192 10.17 7.01 8.66
C GLY A 192 11.55 6.43 8.40
N ALA A 193 12.58 6.94 9.08
CA ALA A 193 13.94 6.39 8.98
C ALA A 193 14.01 4.93 9.49
N LEU A 194 13.44 4.65 10.66
CA LEU A 194 13.46 3.32 11.26
C LEU A 194 12.73 2.25 10.44
N THR A 195 11.54 2.56 9.91
CA THR A 195 10.74 1.62 9.09
C THR A 195 11.21 1.51 7.64
N THR A 196 12.08 2.43 7.19
CA THR A 196 12.83 2.30 5.94
C THR A 196 14.03 1.36 6.11
N ALA A 197 14.73 1.44 7.26
CA ALA A 197 15.86 0.58 7.57
C ALA A 197 15.47 -0.86 7.97
N ASP A 198 14.39 -1.03 8.74
CA ASP A 198 13.82 -2.35 9.08
C ASP A 198 12.33 -2.44 8.70
N PRO A 199 12.01 -2.99 7.51
CA PRO A 199 10.64 -3.12 7.03
C PRO A 199 9.80 -4.18 7.77
N ARG A 200 10.36 -4.88 8.78
CA ARG A 200 9.59 -5.79 9.66
C ARG A 200 8.70 -5.03 10.66
N ILE A 201 9.05 -3.77 10.96
CA ILE A 201 8.40 -2.97 12.01
C ILE A 201 7.22 -2.19 11.41
N GLY A 202 6.00 -2.57 11.78
CA GLY A 202 4.81 -1.73 11.62
C GLY A 202 4.56 -0.88 12.87
N ILE A 203 3.84 0.23 12.73
CA ILE A 203 3.38 1.05 13.85
C ILE A 203 1.89 0.83 14.06
N ALA A 204 1.52 0.39 15.25
CA ALA A 204 0.14 0.09 15.63
C ALA A 204 -0.56 1.28 16.30
N GLN A 205 0.19 2.12 17.02
CA GLN A 205 -0.35 3.28 17.75
C GLN A 205 0.68 4.38 17.92
N ALA A 206 0.21 5.63 18.00
CA ALA A 206 0.96 6.76 18.53
C ALA A 206 0.12 7.42 19.64
N VAL A 207 0.73 7.68 20.80
CA VAL A 207 0.09 8.30 21.98
C VAL A 207 0.92 9.50 22.42
N ILE A 208 0.27 10.63 22.70
CA ILE A 208 0.93 11.86 23.14
C ILE A 208 0.53 12.13 24.59
N ASP A 209 1.52 12.40 25.44
CA ASP A 209 1.35 12.77 26.84
C ASP A 209 2.30 13.94 27.17
N GLY A 210 1.73 15.14 27.34
CA GLY A 210 2.48 16.37 27.60
C GLY A 210 3.54 16.68 26.53
N LEU A 211 4.81 16.50 26.91
CA LEU A 211 6.01 16.74 26.09
C LEU A 211 6.53 15.47 25.38
N VAL A 212 5.82 14.35 25.51
CA VAL A 212 6.27 13.03 25.06
C VAL A 212 5.30 12.46 24.03
N ILE A 213 5.84 11.82 22.99
CA ILE A 213 5.11 10.91 22.10
C ILE A 213 5.68 9.51 22.17
N ARG A 214 4.82 8.52 22.36
CA ARG A 214 5.14 7.10 22.41
C ARG A 214 4.51 6.39 21.22
N TYR A 215 5.31 5.64 20.49
CA TYR A 215 4.88 4.78 19.39
C TYR A 215 4.89 3.33 19.84
N VAL A 216 3.77 2.63 19.62
CA VAL A 216 3.68 1.18 19.80
C VAL A 216 4.01 0.52 18.47
N GLY A 217 5.10 -0.23 18.44
CA GLY A 217 5.53 -1.00 17.28
C GLY A 217 4.96 -2.42 17.32
N ALA A 218 4.74 -3.00 16.15
CA ALA A 218 4.44 -4.40 15.94
C ALA A 218 5.43 -4.96 14.92
N GLN A 219 6.36 -5.81 15.36
CA GLN A 219 7.28 -6.50 14.45
C GLN A 219 6.56 -7.75 13.93
N THR A 220 6.25 -7.81 12.64
CA THR A 220 5.38 -8.87 12.07
C THR A 220 6.06 -10.23 11.90
N THR A 221 7.37 -10.30 12.12
CA THR A 221 8.22 -11.46 11.84
C THR A 221 9.19 -11.78 12.99
N ALA A 222 8.80 -11.53 14.24
CA ALA A 222 9.63 -11.66 15.44
C ALA A 222 10.21 -13.07 15.71
N CYS A 223 9.76 -14.10 14.98
CA CYS A 223 10.39 -15.42 14.96
C CYS A 223 11.73 -15.47 14.19
N ALA A 224 12.12 -14.39 13.49
CA ALA A 224 13.31 -14.34 12.64
C ALA A 224 14.19 -13.13 12.98
N ALA A 225 15.41 -13.42 13.45
CA ALA A 225 16.39 -12.39 13.84
C ALA A 225 16.85 -11.49 12.67
N SER A 226 16.89 -12.01 11.44
CA SER A 226 17.28 -11.23 10.26
C SER A 226 16.12 -10.41 9.67
N PRO A 227 16.36 -9.15 9.23
CA PRO A 227 15.42 -8.41 8.39
C PRO A 227 15.34 -8.92 6.95
N SER A 228 16.30 -9.74 6.49
CA SER A 228 16.37 -10.28 5.12
C SER A 228 15.67 -11.65 5.01
N ILE A 229 14.34 -11.63 5.05
CA ILE A 229 13.47 -12.82 4.98
C ILE A 229 12.51 -12.71 3.80
N GLY A 230 11.97 -13.83 3.31
CA GLY A 230 11.12 -13.84 2.11
C GLY A 230 9.94 -12.88 2.20
N GLN A 231 9.31 -12.75 3.38
CA GLN A 231 8.19 -11.83 3.60
C GLN A 231 8.56 -10.34 3.40
N THR A 232 9.78 -9.92 3.77
CA THR A 232 10.22 -8.52 3.59
C THR A 232 10.70 -8.26 2.16
N ALA A 233 11.22 -9.27 1.46
CA ALA A 233 11.59 -9.15 0.04
C ALA A 233 10.39 -8.76 -0.84
N TYR A 234 9.16 -9.20 -0.50
CA TYR A 234 7.94 -8.82 -1.21
C TYR A 234 7.61 -7.32 -1.14
N ARG A 235 8.17 -6.56 -0.19
CA ARG A 235 8.05 -5.08 -0.16
C ARG A 235 8.83 -4.42 -1.31
N ALA A 236 9.94 -5.03 -1.74
CA ALA A 236 10.75 -4.57 -2.86
C ALA A 236 10.31 -5.19 -4.19
N ASN A 237 9.88 -6.47 -4.19
CA ASN A 237 9.34 -7.17 -5.35
C ASN A 237 8.08 -7.97 -5.00
N PRO A 238 6.88 -7.35 -5.07
CA PRO A 238 5.62 -8.04 -4.80
C PRO A 238 5.33 -9.24 -5.72
N ALA A 239 5.90 -9.29 -6.93
CA ALA A 239 5.65 -10.37 -7.88
C ALA A 239 6.32 -11.70 -7.47
N ALA A 240 7.40 -11.66 -6.67
CA ALA A 240 8.10 -12.87 -6.22
C ALA A 240 7.20 -13.82 -5.41
N ILE A 241 6.20 -13.30 -4.68
CA ILE A 241 5.29 -14.08 -3.85
C ILE A 241 4.55 -15.18 -4.62
N GLN A 242 4.32 -14.99 -5.93
CA GLN A 242 3.62 -15.96 -6.78
C GLN A 242 4.50 -17.18 -7.09
N GLY A 243 5.80 -16.96 -7.37
CA GLY A 243 6.77 -18.03 -7.62
C GLY A 243 7.12 -18.78 -6.33
N ASP A 244 7.31 -18.05 -5.23
CA ASP A 244 7.62 -18.63 -3.93
C ASP A 244 6.44 -19.44 -3.38
N ALA A 245 5.19 -18.95 -3.54
CA ALA A 245 4.00 -19.72 -3.17
C ALA A 245 3.82 -20.99 -4.03
N ALA A 246 4.09 -20.92 -5.33
CA ALA A 246 4.02 -22.09 -6.20
C ALA A 246 5.09 -23.14 -5.82
N SER A 247 6.31 -22.70 -5.51
CA SER A 247 7.41 -23.57 -5.06
C SER A 247 7.13 -24.20 -3.69
N ALA A 248 6.56 -23.43 -2.76
CA ALA A 248 6.14 -23.92 -1.44
C ALA A 248 4.96 -24.91 -1.52
N ALA A 249 4.00 -24.67 -2.41
CA ALA A 249 2.91 -25.61 -2.67
C ALA A 249 3.44 -26.91 -3.28
N ALA A 250 4.34 -26.83 -4.27
CA ALA A 250 4.94 -28.00 -4.91
C ALA A 250 5.76 -28.89 -3.96
N SER A 251 6.30 -28.36 -2.85
CA SER A 251 7.00 -29.17 -1.84
C SER A 251 6.08 -29.87 -0.84
N ASN A 252 4.78 -29.55 -0.83
CA ASN A 252 3.82 -30.07 0.14
C ASN A 252 3.17 -31.38 -0.34
N SER A 253 3.32 -32.46 0.43
CA SER A 253 2.79 -33.79 0.08
C SER A 253 1.26 -33.87 0.01
N ILE A 254 0.53 -33.05 0.77
CA ILE A 254 -0.93 -32.96 0.70
C ILE A 254 -1.36 -32.25 -0.59
N PHE A 255 -0.66 -31.18 -0.97
CA PHE A 255 -0.88 -30.49 -2.24
C PHE A 255 -0.62 -31.43 -3.42
N GLN A 256 0.50 -32.17 -3.42
CA GLN A 256 0.80 -33.17 -4.43
C GLN A 256 -0.25 -34.29 -4.50
N ALA A 257 -0.72 -34.79 -3.35
CA ALA A 257 -1.78 -35.80 -3.32
C ALA A 257 -3.14 -35.28 -3.84
N LEU A 258 -3.45 -33.99 -3.63
CA LEU A 258 -4.66 -33.35 -4.15
C LEU A 258 -4.57 -33.12 -5.66
N VAL A 259 -3.42 -32.63 -6.15
CA VAL A 259 -3.14 -32.41 -7.57
C VAL A 259 -3.15 -33.74 -8.35
N ALA A 260 -2.60 -34.80 -7.78
CA ALA A 260 -2.62 -36.16 -8.37
C ALA A 260 -3.94 -36.92 -8.17
N SER A 261 -4.94 -36.35 -7.48
CA SER A 261 -6.25 -36.99 -7.31
C SER A 261 -7.09 -36.91 -8.60
N PRO A 262 -8.07 -37.80 -8.83
CA PRO A 262 -8.99 -37.70 -9.97
C PRO A 262 -9.80 -36.39 -10.05
N ALA A 263 -9.84 -35.58 -8.98
CA ALA A 263 -10.42 -34.24 -8.99
C ALA A 263 -9.42 -33.13 -9.40
N GLY A 264 -8.11 -33.42 -9.35
CA GLY A 264 -7.02 -32.56 -9.85
C GLY A 264 -6.49 -32.95 -11.24
N VAL A 265 -6.72 -34.19 -11.69
CA VAL A 265 -6.36 -34.65 -13.04
C VAL A 265 -7.31 -34.03 -14.08
N GLY A 266 -6.87 -32.93 -14.69
CA GLY A 266 -7.59 -32.23 -15.75
C GLY A 266 -6.94 -30.88 -16.07
N LYS A 267 -7.14 -30.37 -17.29
CA LYS A 267 -6.67 -29.03 -17.67
C LYS A 267 -7.57 -27.96 -17.06
N ALA A 268 -7.31 -27.59 -15.81
CA ALA A 268 -7.95 -26.45 -15.17
C ALA A 268 -7.37 -25.14 -15.70
N GLU A 269 -8.19 -24.26 -16.26
CA GLU A 269 -7.81 -22.87 -16.53
C GLU A 269 -8.27 -21.96 -15.39
N THR A 270 -7.35 -21.16 -14.84
CA THR A 270 -7.66 -20.15 -13.82
C THR A 270 -7.52 -18.76 -14.42
N VAL A 271 -8.43 -17.85 -14.07
CA VAL A 271 -8.29 -16.43 -14.40
C VAL A 271 -7.56 -15.74 -13.25
N ARG A 272 -6.48 -15.02 -13.56
CA ARG A 272 -5.65 -14.29 -12.59
C ARG A 272 -5.59 -12.81 -12.95
N ALA A 273 -6.04 -11.95 -12.05
CA ALA A 273 -6.02 -10.50 -12.24
C ALA A 273 -4.73 -9.87 -11.71
N CYS A 274 -4.33 -8.75 -12.31
CA CYS A 274 -3.17 -7.93 -11.93
C CYS A 274 -3.29 -6.51 -12.50
N THR A 275 -2.43 -5.60 -12.03
CA THR A 275 -2.36 -4.23 -12.55
C THR A 275 -0.93 -3.81 -12.92
N ILE A 276 -0.83 -2.85 -13.84
CA ILE A 276 0.40 -2.11 -14.14
C ILE A 276 0.12 -0.63 -13.89
N ALA A 277 0.66 -0.07 -12.81
CA ALA A 277 0.40 1.30 -12.37
C ALA A 277 1.64 2.18 -12.54
N ARG A 278 1.46 3.40 -13.05
CA ARG A 278 2.46 4.46 -13.08
C ARG A 278 2.20 5.42 -11.92
N GLU A 279 3.04 5.34 -10.90
CA GLU A 279 3.13 6.35 -9.86
C GLU A 279 4.00 7.52 -10.34
N VAL A 280 3.57 8.74 -10.03
CA VAL A 280 4.34 9.95 -10.26
C VAL A 280 4.48 10.67 -8.92
N THR A 281 5.71 11.01 -8.54
CA THR A 281 6.00 11.90 -7.42
C THR A 281 6.52 13.21 -7.96
N LEU A 282 5.77 14.29 -7.71
CA LEU A 282 6.16 15.67 -7.97
C LEU A 282 6.91 16.20 -6.75
N ASN A 283 8.05 16.87 -6.93
CA ASN A 283 8.77 17.59 -5.89
C ASN A 283 8.73 19.10 -6.19
N GLU A 284 8.39 19.89 -5.17
CA GLU A 284 8.53 21.33 -5.16
C GLU A 284 10.00 21.69 -4.90
N VAL A 285 10.52 22.72 -5.58
CA VAL A 285 11.86 23.28 -5.39
C VAL A 285 11.69 24.77 -5.17
N LYS A 286 12.23 25.31 -4.08
CA LYS A 286 12.12 26.72 -3.69
C LYS A 286 13.45 27.45 -3.85
N ILE A 287 13.52 28.68 -3.34
CA ILE A 287 14.77 29.47 -3.42
C ILE A 287 15.78 28.96 -2.38
N GLU A 288 15.31 28.66 -1.18
CA GLU A 288 16.08 28.05 -0.09
C GLU A 288 16.63 26.66 -0.44
N ASP A 289 15.99 25.94 -1.37
CA ASP A 289 16.49 24.67 -1.93
C ASP A 289 17.60 24.85 -2.97
N VAL A 290 18.04 26.09 -3.24
CA VAL A 290 19.08 26.40 -4.24
C VAL A 290 20.16 27.30 -3.64
N ILE A 291 19.78 28.40 -3.00
CA ILE A 291 20.67 29.35 -2.35
C ILE A 291 19.99 30.07 -1.18
N GLU A 292 20.59 30.03 0.00
CA GLU A 292 20.08 30.72 1.19
C GLU A 292 21.12 31.59 1.90
N ARG A 293 20.65 32.52 2.74
CA ARG A 293 21.48 33.39 3.58
C ARG A 293 21.69 32.73 4.94
N ALA A 294 22.57 31.73 4.98
CA ALA A 294 22.87 30.92 6.16
C ALA A 294 23.33 31.75 7.38
N SER A 295 24.07 32.85 7.18
CA SER A 295 24.46 33.74 8.29
C SER A 295 24.72 35.18 7.84
N GLY A 296 24.73 36.12 8.80
CA GLY A 296 25.16 37.50 8.58
C GLY A 296 24.27 38.31 7.62
N GLY A 297 24.71 39.52 7.26
CA GLY A 297 23.82 40.50 6.62
C GLY A 297 22.66 40.95 7.53
N TYR A 298 21.73 41.75 6.99
CA TYR A 298 20.58 42.28 7.75
C TYR A 298 19.20 41.89 7.19
N GLY A 299 19.11 41.32 5.99
CA GLY A 299 17.83 40.92 5.43
C GLY A 299 17.91 40.11 4.15
N THR A 300 16.83 39.38 3.88
CA THR A 300 16.57 38.62 2.66
C THR A 300 15.22 39.08 2.12
N TYR A 301 15.14 39.43 0.83
CA TYR A 301 13.95 39.97 0.19
C TYR A 301 13.64 39.17 -1.07
N ALA A 302 12.62 38.31 -1.02
CA ALA A 302 12.08 37.69 -2.23
C ALA A 302 11.26 38.73 -3.01
N TYR A 303 11.56 38.90 -4.29
CA TYR A 303 10.77 39.74 -5.21
C TYR A 303 9.68 38.91 -5.92
N ASP A 304 9.99 37.65 -6.21
CA ASP A 304 9.11 36.67 -6.85
C ASP A 304 9.58 35.24 -6.46
N PRO A 305 8.85 34.15 -6.81
CA PRO A 305 9.21 32.78 -6.46
C PRO A 305 10.50 32.22 -7.09
N GLN A 306 11.23 32.99 -7.89
CA GLN A 306 12.53 32.66 -8.47
C GLN A 306 13.63 33.67 -8.12
N THR A 307 13.29 34.90 -7.69
CA THR A 307 14.25 35.99 -7.48
C THR A 307 14.29 36.49 -6.04
N VAL A 308 15.50 36.51 -5.46
CA VAL A 308 15.78 36.96 -4.10
C VAL A 308 16.94 37.96 -4.06
N ALA A 309 16.89 38.91 -3.13
CA ALA A 309 18.00 39.80 -2.80
C ALA A 309 18.47 39.61 -1.34
N PHE A 310 19.77 39.37 -1.17
CA PHE A 310 20.46 39.26 0.11
C PHE A 310 21.17 40.59 0.42
N MET A 311 20.87 41.17 1.58
CA MET A 311 21.26 42.52 1.96
C MET A 311 22.17 42.53 3.18
N MET A 312 23.24 43.33 3.12
CA MET A 312 24.23 43.48 4.18
C MET A 312 24.70 44.92 4.34
N GLY A 313 25.25 45.27 5.52
CA GLY A 313 25.69 46.63 5.85
C GLY A 313 24.97 47.21 7.07
N SER A 314 24.96 48.53 7.15
CA SER A 314 24.16 49.32 8.09
C SER A 314 23.57 50.51 7.32
N PRO A 315 22.35 50.39 6.76
CA PRO A 315 21.79 51.37 5.82
C PRO A 315 21.19 52.60 6.51
N SER A 316 20.92 52.51 7.83
CA SER A 316 20.36 53.61 8.61
C SER A 316 21.28 54.83 8.61
N GLY A 317 20.76 56.01 8.29
CA GLY A 317 21.57 57.22 8.11
C GLY A 317 22.45 57.53 9.32
N ARG A 318 23.76 57.67 9.06
CA ARG A 318 24.81 57.97 10.08
C ARG A 318 24.88 56.99 11.25
N SER A 319 24.53 55.71 11.04
CA SER A 319 24.64 54.66 12.06
C SER A 319 26.07 54.32 12.46
N LEU A 320 27.04 54.49 11.54
CA LEU A 320 28.46 54.21 11.75
C LEU A 320 29.17 55.48 12.23
N LYS A 321 30.04 55.36 13.25
CA LYS A 321 30.78 56.48 13.85
C LYS A 321 32.29 56.25 13.67
N GLY A 322 32.87 56.81 12.61
CA GLY A 322 34.26 56.54 12.22
C GLY A 322 35.30 57.45 12.88
N GLY A 323 34.90 58.66 13.27
CA GLY A 323 35.73 59.71 13.88
C GLY A 323 36.87 60.23 12.99
N LYS A 324 37.90 59.42 12.73
CA LYS A 324 39.07 59.80 11.91
C LYS A 324 39.24 58.96 10.65
N CYS A 325 39.03 57.64 10.78
CA CYS A 325 38.86 56.70 9.67
C CYS A 325 38.52 55.32 10.27
N GLY A 326 37.27 55.13 10.68
CA GLY A 326 36.82 53.87 11.28
C GLY A 326 36.61 52.80 10.21
N ILE A 327 37.15 51.60 10.44
CA ILE A 327 36.88 50.44 9.58
C ILE A 327 35.72 49.65 10.17
N PHE A 328 34.76 49.29 9.32
CA PHE A 328 33.63 48.42 9.67
C PHE A 328 33.56 47.27 8.67
N ASP A 329 33.40 46.06 9.20
CA ASP A 329 33.39 44.82 8.43
C ASP A 329 32.03 44.13 8.57
N PHE A 330 31.26 44.10 7.49
CA PHE A 330 30.00 43.37 7.40
C PHE A 330 30.23 42.08 6.63
N ARG A 331 29.83 40.95 7.22
CA ARG A 331 29.96 39.60 6.62
C ARG A 331 28.58 38.96 6.48
N MET A 332 28.44 38.09 5.50
CA MET A 332 27.24 37.33 5.19
C MET A 332 27.65 36.02 4.52
N THR A 333 27.20 34.89 5.06
CA THR A 333 27.36 33.58 4.42
C THR A 333 26.18 33.36 3.49
N LEU A 334 26.45 33.09 2.21
CA LEU A 334 25.49 32.48 1.31
C LEU A 334 25.84 31.00 1.18
N HIS A 335 24.88 30.12 1.47
CA HIS A 335 24.98 28.69 1.25
C HIS A 335 24.32 28.35 -0.08
N VAL A 336 24.98 27.57 -0.93
CA VAL A 336 24.49 27.14 -2.24
C VAL A 336 24.36 25.63 -2.25
N ALA A 337 23.13 25.13 -2.29
CA ALA A 337 22.84 23.70 -2.29
C ALA A 337 22.84 23.10 -3.72
N ASP A 338 22.34 23.85 -4.71
CA ASP A 338 22.34 23.43 -6.12
C ASP A 338 22.88 24.55 -7.04
N PRO A 339 24.20 24.56 -7.34
CA PRO A 339 24.78 25.55 -8.25
C PRO A 339 24.33 25.38 -9.71
N ALA A 340 23.72 24.24 -10.11
CA ALA A 340 23.18 24.06 -11.46
C ALA A 340 21.83 24.78 -11.64
N ARG A 341 21.06 24.95 -10.54
CA ARG A 341 19.81 25.74 -10.53
C ARG A 341 20.02 27.24 -10.37
N LEU A 342 21.24 27.72 -10.10
CA LEU A 342 21.56 29.16 -10.16
C LEU A 342 21.47 29.65 -11.62
N ARG A 343 20.43 30.42 -11.98
CA ARG A 343 20.31 30.98 -13.33
C ARG A 343 21.21 32.21 -13.49
N ASP A 344 21.09 33.17 -12.57
CA ASP A 344 21.85 34.42 -12.53
C ASP A 344 22.11 34.80 -11.06
N VAL A 345 23.33 35.24 -10.70
CA VAL A 345 23.60 35.80 -9.36
C VAL A 345 24.51 37.00 -9.49
N ARG A 346 24.16 38.16 -8.92
CA ARG A 346 24.87 39.42 -9.16
C ARG A 346 25.09 40.27 -7.93
N LEU A 347 26.27 40.89 -7.84
CA LEU A 347 26.48 42.10 -7.05
C LEU A 347 25.84 43.27 -7.81
N THR A 348 24.57 43.54 -7.53
CA THR A 348 23.80 44.56 -8.26
C THR A 348 24.11 45.97 -7.78
N SER A 349 24.37 46.14 -6.48
CA SER A 349 24.81 47.43 -5.93
C SER A 349 25.60 47.31 -4.63
N PHE A 350 26.45 48.31 -4.37
CA PHE A 350 27.04 48.55 -3.05
C PHE A 350 27.34 50.03 -2.83
N ALA A 351 27.34 50.47 -1.58
CA ALA A 351 27.57 51.86 -1.20
C ALA A 351 28.17 51.96 0.21
N ALA A 352 28.92 53.04 0.45
CA ALA A 352 29.36 53.48 1.77
C ALA A 352 29.56 54.99 1.76
N ASP A 353 29.51 55.64 2.93
CA ASP A 353 29.58 57.10 2.96
C ASP A 353 30.91 57.65 2.41
N ASP A 354 32.01 56.94 2.65
CA ASP A 354 33.34 57.36 2.18
C ASP A 354 34.04 56.33 1.29
N TRP A 355 34.14 55.08 1.73
CA TRP A 355 34.86 54.02 1.02
C TRP A 355 34.22 52.66 1.23
N ALA A 356 34.14 51.87 0.15
CA ALA A 356 33.69 50.49 0.19
C ALA A 356 34.62 49.57 -0.60
N GLN A 357 34.70 48.32 -0.15
CA GLN A 357 35.40 47.20 -0.76
C GLN A 357 34.51 45.96 -0.58
N VAL A 358 34.18 45.26 -1.66
CA VAL A 358 33.39 44.02 -1.62
C VAL A 358 34.30 42.85 -2.00
N ARG A 359 34.28 41.81 -1.17
CA ARG A 359 35.01 40.55 -1.34
C ARG A 359 34.05 39.36 -1.34
N ILE A 360 34.45 38.29 -2.01
CA ILE A 360 33.88 36.94 -1.91
C ILE A 360 35.03 35.99 -1.61
N ASP A 361 34.93 35.22 -0.53
CA ASP A 361 35.96 34.28 -0.06
C ASP A 361 37.36 34.92 0.03
N GLY A 362 37.39 36.18 0.47
CA GLY A 362 38.59 37.01 0.54
C GLY A 362 39.06 37.63 -0.78
N GLN A 363 38.66 37.12 -1.95
CA GLN A 363 38.94 37.75 -3.24
C GLN A 363 38.12 39.03 -3.43
N GLN A 364 38.77 40.13 -3.84
CA GLN A 364 38.07 41.38 -4.12
C GLN A 364 37.33 41.35 -5.46
N ILE A 365 36.05 41.72 -5.42
CA ILE A 365 35.15 41.83 -6.57
C ILE A 365 34.95 43.31 -6.97
N GLY A 366 34.96 44.23 -6.00
CA GLY A 366 34.80 45.66 -6.26
C GLY A 366 35.34 46.56 -5.14
N SER A 367 35.60 47.83 -5.46
CA SER A 367 35.89 48.88 -4.47
C SER A 367 35.66 50.27 -5.06
N GLY A 368 35.43 51.27 -4.20
CA GLY A 368 35.43 52.67 -4.59
C GLY A 368 35.35 53.62 -3.39
N PRO A 369 35.32 54.95 -3.61
CA PRO A 369 35.24 55.67 -4.89
C PRO A 369 36.56 55.70 -5.70
N GLN A 370 37.67 55.24 -5.13
CA GLN A 370 38.89 54.90 -5.86
C GLN A 370 39.31 53.46 -5.51
N ASN A 371 40.19 52.85 -6.31
CA ASN A 371 40.65 51.47 -6.10
C ASN A 371 41.29 51.30 -4.72
N TRP A 372 40.57 50.66 -3.80
CA TRP A 372 41.04 50.26 -2.48
C TRP A 372 41.22 48.74 -2.51
N THR A 373 42.43 48.29 -2.82
CA THR A 373 42.77 46.86 -3.01
C THR A 373 43.40 46.21 -1.78
N GLY A 374 44.09 47.01 -0.96
CA GLY A 374 44.77 46.56 0.25
C GLY A 374 43.84 46.31 1.44
N MET A 375 44.44 45.80 2.51
CA MET A 375 43.76 45.50 3.78
C MET A 375 43.98 46.57 4.87
N GLY A 376 44.78 47.60 4.61
CA GLY A 376 44.91 48.79 5.47
C GLY A 376 43.85 49.86 5.16
N LEU A 377 44.08 51.07 5.67
CA LEU A 377 43.28 52.26 5.36
C LEU A 377 43.25 52.55 3.84
N PRO A 378 42.20 53.21 3.33
CA PRO A 378 42.09 53.55 1.91
C PRO A 378 43.16 54.57 1.45
N PRO A 379 43.50 54.61 0.15
CA PRO A 379 44.68 55.31 -0.38
C PRO A 379 44.54 56.84 -0.52
N GLY A 380 43.61 57.47 0.19
CA GLY A 380 43.37 58.93 0.11
C GLY A 380 42.85 59.49 1.42
N LYS A 381 42.28 60.71 1.38
CA LYS A 381 41.46 61.21 2.51
C LYS A 381 40.35 60.19 2.80
N CYS A 382 40.14 59.89 4.07
CA CYS A 382 39.05 59.02 4.50
C CYS A 382 37.72 59.71 4.17
N GLU A 383 37.40 60.78 4.90
CA GLU A 383 36.26 61.68 4.63
C GLU A 383 36.18 62.17 3.17
N LYS A 384 35.00 62.00 2.56
CA LYS A 384 34.64 62.39 1.19
C LYS A 384 33.65 63.55 1.11
N ASN A 385 32.88 63.81 2.17
CA ASN A 385 31.72 64.70 2.19
C ASN A 385 30.57 64.24 1.27
N GLY A 386 30.34 62.94 1.11
CA GLY A 386 29.17 62.43 0.40
C GLY A 386 29.28 60.99 -0.11
N THR A 387 28.19 60.25 0.08
CA THR A 387 28.09 58.80 -0.13
C THR A 387 28.50 58.33 -1.52
N PHE A 388 29.43 57.37 -1.55
CA PHE A 388 29.79 56.62 -2.76
C PHE A 388 28.78 55.51 -3.04
N TYR A 389 28.31 55.43 -4.29
CA TYR A 389 27.44 54.36 -4.81
C TYR A 389 28.07 53.68 -6.03
N ALA A 390 27.93 52.36 -6.11
CA ALA A 390 28.29 51.55 -7.27
C ALA A 390 27.15 50.61 -7.66
N TYR A 391 26.98 50.42 -8.97
CA TYR A 391 26.02 49.48 -9.57
C TYR A 391 26.77 48.58 -10.56
N PRO A 392 27.66 47.69 -10.08
CA PRO A 392 28.67 47.07 -10.94
C PRO A 392 28.13 45.87 -11.75
N ASN A 393 26.96 45.33 -11.35
CA ASN A 393 26.22 44.27 -12.04
C ASN A 393 27.03 42.98 -12.32
N VAL A 394 28.03 42.70 -11.49
CA VAL A 394 29.00 41.59 -11.67
C VAL A 394 28.30 40.27 -11.41
N ASP A 395 28.38 39.34 -12.37
CA ASP A 395 27.99 37.94 -12.18
C ASP A 395 28.92 37.26 -11.15
N LEU A 396 28.33 36.66 -10.11
CA LEU A 396 29.02 36.03 -8.99
C LEU A 396 29.07 34.51 -9.09
N LYS A 397 28.38 33.90 -10.07
CA LYS A 397 28.38 32.45 -10.30
C LYS A 397 29.79 31.83 -10.47
N PRO A 398 30.83 32.52 -10.97
CA PRO A 398 32.20 31.98 -11.00
C PRO A 398 32.83 31.74 -9.62
N TRP A 399 32.27 32.34 -8.55
CA TRP A 399 32.72 32.14 -7.17
C TRP A 399 31.76 31.24 -6.37
N LEU A 400 30.45 31.33 -6.66
CA LEU A 400 29.40 30.61 -5.93
C LEU A 400 29.24 29.18 -6.46
N THR A 401 30.12 28.29 -6.00
CA THR A 401 30.04 26.83 -6.16
C THR A 401 29.05 26.21 -5.16
N ALA A 402 28.98 24.89 -5.03
CA ALA A 402 28.22 24.27 -3.94
C ALA A 402 28.92 24.46 -2.58
N GLY A 403 28.15 24.76 -1.54
CA GLY A 403 28.64 25.01 -0.17
C GLY A 403 28.54 26.46 0.28
N ASP A 404 29.30 26.80 1.33
CA ASP A 404 29.28 28.10 2.01
C ASP A 404 30.28 29.09 1.41
N HIS A 405 29.82 30.31 1.12
CA HIS A 405 30.60 31.40 0.57
C HIS A 405 30.49 32.68 1.42
N GLU A 406 31.62 33.27 1.82
CA GLU A 406 31.66 34.53 2.56
C GLU A 406 31.56 35.72 1.60
N ILE A 407 30.42 36.41 1.61
CA ILE A 407 30.30 37.77 1.10
C ILE A 407 30.75 38.74 2.19
N TRP A 408 31.68 39.64 1.87
CA TRP A 408 32.24 40.62 2.82
C TRP A 408 32.19 42.02 2.23
N LEU A 409 31.35 42.88 2.81
CA LEU A 409 31.34 44.32 2.59
C LEU A 409 32.21 44.97 3.68
N ARG A 410 33.36 45.47 3.26
CA ARG A 410 34.29 46.24 4.09
C ARG A 410 34.18 47.72 3.78
N VAL A 411 34.07 48.57 4.80
CA VAL A 411 33.96 50.02 4.61
C VAL A 411 34.93 50.77 5.52
N ALA A 412 35.34 51.95 5.05
CA ALA A 412 35.96 52.96 5.89
C ALA A 412 35.02 54.17 5.96
N VAL A 413 34.90 54.79 7.14
CA VAL A 413 34.03 55.94 7.40
C VAL A 413 34.83 57.05 8.09
N GLY A 414 34.60 58.29 7.66
CA GLY A 414 35.09 59.55 8.24
C GLY A 414 34.40 59.85 9.56
N ASP A 415 33.60 60.92 9.64
CA ASP A 415 32.94 61.33 10.89
C ASP A 415 31.80 60.36 11.27
N GLU A 416 30.67 60.43 10.55
CA GLU A 416 29.52 59.54 10.70
C GLU A 416 28.93 59.16 9.34
N GLY A 417 28.57 57.89 9.13
CA GLY A 417 28.09 57.41 7.82
C GLY A 417 27.22 56.15 7.87
N ASN A 418 26.91 55.62 6.69
CA ASN A 418 26.13 54.39 6.48
C ASN A 418 26.74 53.55 5.34
N ALA A 419 26.30 52.29 5.21
CA ALA A 419 26.81 51.36 4.20
C ALA A 419 25.76 50.30 3.83
N PHE A 420 25.76 49.84 2.57
CA PHE A 420 25.03 48.62 2.17
C PHE A 420 25.65 47.91 0.97
N ALA A 421 25.32 46.63 0.79
CA ALA A 421 25.51 45.90 -0.45
C ALA A 421 24.32 44.95 -0.68
N MET A 422 24.03 44.70 -1.96
CA MET A 422 22.95 43.84 -2.44
C MET A 422 23.51 42.77 -3.38
N VAL A 423 23.35 41.51 -3.00
CA VAL A 423 23.52 40.36 -3.89
C VAL A 423 22.15 39.87 -4.30
N GLN A 424 21.83 39.87 -5.60
CA GLN A 424 20.57 39.36 -6.12
C GLN A 424 20.80 38.02 -6.81
N ALA A 425 19.97 37.02 -6.54
CA ALA A 425 19.99 35.72 -7.19
C ALA A 425 18.64 35.44 -7.86
N THR A 426 18.68 34.88 -9.07
CA THR A 426 17.54 34.26 -9.75
C THR A 426 17.84 32.79 -9.96
N VAL A 427 16.91 31.92 -9.55
CA VAL A 427 17.09 30.46 -9.52
C VAL A 427 16.05 29.71 -10.36
N ASP A 428 16.30 28.42 -10.56
CA ASP A 428 15.40 27.51 -11.25
C ASP A 428 14.55 26.70 -10.27
N THR A 429 13.35 27.22 -9.96
CA THR A 429 12.32 26.52 -9.16
C THR A 429 11.44 25.58 -10.00
N THR A 430 11.90 25.12 -11.17
CA THR A 430 11.11 24.12 -11.92
C THR A 430 11.01 22.80 -11.16
N CYS A 431 9.77 22.33 -11.04
CA CYS A 431 9.37 21.14 -10.31
C CYS A 431 10.06 19.89 -10.84
N GLU A 432 10.55 19.02 -9.95
CA GLU A 432 11.06 17.72 -10.36
C GLU A 432 9.96 16.67 -10.39
N THR A 433 10.07 15.73 -11.33
CA THR A 433 9.18 14.56 -11.41
C THR A 433 9.99 13.28 -11.38
N SER A 434 9.69 12.40 -10.43
CA SER A 434 10.14 11.01 -10.47
C SER A 434 8.95 10.10 -10.79
N GLU A 435 9.18 9.05 -11.58
CA GLU A 435 8.16 8.08 -11.96
C GLU A 435 8.58 6.67 -11.58
N ARG A 436 7.65 5.91 -11.02
CA ARG A 436 7.81 4.48 -10.73
C ARG A 436 6.71 3.70 -11.46
N LEU A 437 7.11 2.61 -12.11
CA LEU A 437 6.18 1.66 -12.71
C LEU A 437 6.08 0.41 -11.85
N ILE A 438 4.91 0.15 -11.29
CA ILE A 438 4.61 -1.08 -10.54
C ILE A 438 3.92 -2.04 -11.50
N ASP A 439 4.61 -3.11 -11.91
CA ASP A 439 4.08 -4.15 -12.78
C ASP A 439 3.82 -5.46 -12.01
N LEU A 440 2.59 -5.62 -11.51
CA LEU A 440 2.12 -6.84 -10.85
C LEU A 440 1.71 -7.93 -11.86
N CYS A 441 1.79 -7.64 -13.16
CA CYS A 441 1.45 -8.55 -14.25
C CYS A 441 2.65 -9.25 -14.87
N SER A 442 3.86 -8.75 -14.63
CA SER A 442 5.14 -9.25 -15.13
C SER A 442 5.29 -10.78 -15.01
N GLY A 443 4.93 -11.36 -13.85
CA GLY A 443 4.95 -12.81 -13.62
C GLY A 443 4.02 -13.60 -14.56
N TYR A 444 2.78 -13.13 -14.76
CA TYR A 444 1.82 -13.77 -15.68
C TYR A 444 2.13 -13.49 -17.16
N ALA A 445 2.81 -12.39 -17.46
CA ALA A 445 3.25 -12.05 -18.82
C ALA A 445 4.44 -12.93 -19.28
N GLY A 446 5.27 -13.41 -18.34
CA GLY A 446 6.41 -14.29 -18.61
C GLY A 446 6.10 -15.79 -18.53
N ASP A 447 4.98 -16.20 -17.92
CA ASP A 447 4.59 -17.61 -17.82
C ASP A 447 3.96 -18.10 -19.14
N ALA A 448 4.64 -19.03 -19.82
CA ALA A 448 4.17 -19.64 -21.07
C ALA A 448 2.86 -20.45 -20.92
N LYS A 449 2.42 -20.77 -19.69
CA LYS A 449 1.11 -21.36 -19.40
C LYS A 449 -0.02 -20.33 -19.29
N CYS A 450 0.31 -19.04 -19.17
CA CYS A 450 -0.61 -17.91 -19.10
C CYS A 450 -0.79 -17.24 -20.47
N ARG A 451 -2.03 -16.83 -20.76
CA ARG A 451 -2.40 -16.07 -21.95
C ARG A 451 -3.32 -14.90 -21.56
N LEU A 452 -3.11 -13.73 -22.17
CA LEU A 452 -3.91 -12.53 -21.86
C LEU A 452 -5.38 -12.79 -22.25
N ASP A 453 -6.29 -12.54 -21.32
CA ASP A 453 -7.73 -12.77 -21.51
C ASP A 453 -8.48 -11.43 -21.65
N ASN A 454 -8.22 -10.47 -20.77
CA ASN A 454 -8.78 -9.13 -20.86
C ASN A 454 -7.71 -8.10 -20.47
N GLU A 455 -7.78 -6.92 -21.08
CA GLU A 455 -6.99 -5.74 -20.70
C GLU A 455 -7.84 -4.48 -20.85
N THR A 456 -7.83 -3.67 -19.79
CA THR A 456 -8.34 -2.30 -19.77
C THR A 456 -7.16 -1.37 -19.52
N VAL A 457 -7.03 -0.30 -20.31
CA VAL A 457 -5.95 0.69 -20.19
C VAL A 457 -6.59 2.07 -20.04
N ASP A 458 -6.44 2.67 -18.86
CA ASP A 458 -7.11 3.93 -18.46
C ASP A 458 -8.61 3.96 -18.86
N GLY A 459 -9.34 2.86 -18.62
CA GLY A 459 -10.77 2.70 -18.96
C GLY A 459 -11.07 2.21 -20.38
N VAL A 460 -10.10 2.21 -21.30
CA VAL A 460 -10.28 1.69 -22.67
C VAL A 460 -10.01 0.19 -22.71
N VAL A 461 -11.01 -0.62 -23.09
CA VAL A 461 -10.85 -2.08 -23.23
C VAL A 461 -10.08 -2.42 -24.50
N THR A 462 -8.80 -2.80 -24.37
CA THR A 462 -7.88 -3.13 -25.47
C THR A 462 -7.89 -4.63 -25.80
N PHE A 463 -8.26 -5.48 -24.85
CA PHE A 463 -8.36 -6.93 -24.99
C PHE A 463 -9.60 -7.46 -24.27
N ARG A 464 -10.33 -8.38 -24.89
CA ARG A 464 -11.54 -8.99 -24.30
C ARG A 464 -11.67 -10.46 -24.73
N ASN A 465 -11.92 -11.37 -23.78
CA ASN A 465 -12.07 -12.81 -24.01
C ASN A 465 -10.96 -13.46 -24.88
N GLY A 466 -9.71 -13.03 -24.71
CA GLY A 466 -8.55 -13.52 -25.46
C GLY A 466 -8.34 -12.88 -26.84
N VAL A 467 -9.12 -11.85 -27.19
CA VAL A 467 -9.06 -11.16 -28.50
C VAL A 467 -8.78 -9.67 -28.31
N GLY A 468 -7.83 -9.12 -29.09
CA GLY A 468 -7.59 -7.68 -29.14
C GLY A 468 -8.76 -6.94 -29.80
N THR A 469 -9.26 -5.89 -29.16
CA THR A 469 -10.45 -5.14 -29.64
C THR A 469 -10.15 -4.21 -30.82
N GLY A 470 -8.86 -4.00 -31.14
CA GLY A 470 -8.40 -2.99 -32.09
C GLY A 470 -8.43 -1.56 -31.54
N LEU A 471 -8.97 -1.34 -30.34
CA LEU A 471 -8.97 -0.04 -29.68
C LEU A 471 -7.58 0.26 -29.12
N THR A 472 -6.98 1.36 -29.57
CA THR A 472 -5.74 1.91 -29.00
C THR A 472 -6.11 3.09 -28.08
N PRO A 473 -5.71 3.09 -26.80
CA PRO A 473 -5.96 4.20 -25.90
C PRO A 473 -5.24 5.46 -26.40
N ILE A 474 -5.92 6.60 -26.38
CA ILE A 474 -5.28 7.90 -26.62
C ILE A 474 -4.39 8.22 -25.42
N ARG A 475 -3.17 8.71 -25.67
CA ARG A 475 -2.22 9.18 -24.65
C ARG A 475 -2.93 10.05 -23.61
N GLN A 476 -3.02 9.53 -22.39
CA GLN A 476 -3.68 10.20 -21.29
C GLN A 476 -2.82 11.35 -20.78
N THR A 477 -3.49 12.42 -20.35
CA THR A 477 -2.86 13.61 -19.79
C THR A 477 -3.47 13.88 -18.43
N ARG A 478 -2.67 13.87 -17.38
CA ARG A 478 -3.11 14.08 -15.99
C ARG A 478 -2.35 15.24 -15.37
N LEU A 479 -3.05 16.02 -14.55
CA LEU A 479 -2.46 17.08 -13.74
C LEU A 479 -1.95 16.49 -12.42
N PHE A 480 -0.75 16.88 -12.01
CA PHE A 480 -0.16 16.52 -10.72
C PHE A 480 0.16 17.80 -9.96
N GLU A 481 -0.28 17.90 -8.70
CA GLU A 481 -0.15 19.12 -7.90
C GLU A 481 0.40 18.81 -6.50
N ARG A 482 1.36 19.62 -6.04
CA ARG A 482 1.99 19.53 -4.71
C ARG A 482 2.68 20.86 -4.38
N GLY A 483 2.27 21.54 -3.31
CA GLY A 483 2.78 22.88 -2.99
C GLY A 483 2.39 23.88 -4.09
N ALA A 484 3.30 24.78 -4.45
CA ALA A 484 3.17 25.67 -5.61
C ALA A 484 3.39 24.95 -6.97
N CYS A 485 3.84 23.69 -6.96
CA CYS A 485 4.08 22.93 -8.18
C CYS A 485 2.80 22.29 -8.71
N SER A 486 2.44 22.64 -9.94
CA SER A 486 1.34 22.07 -10.73
C SER A 486 1.87 21.73 -12.13
N LEU A 487 1.84 20.45 -12.51
CA LEU A 487 2.52 19.97 -13.72
C LEU A 487 1.66 18.94 -14.48
N THR A 488 1.41 19.24 -15.76
CA THR A 488 0.61 18.42 -16.67
C THR A 488 1.48 17.38 -17.36
N ILE A 489 1.27 16.10 -17.05
CA ILE A 489 2.06 14.99 -17.58
C ILE A 489 1.22 14.15 -18.56
N ALA A 490 1.73 13.99 -19.78
CA ALA A 490 1.13 13.14 -20.80
C ALA A 490 1.90 11.80 -20.93
N ARG A 491 1.21 10.67 -20.76
CA ARG A 491 1.77 9.31 -20.83
C ARG A 491 0.83 8.38 -21.59
N ASP A 492 1.39 7.40 -22.28
CA ASP A 492 0.61 6.47 -23.11
C ASP A 492 -0.34 5.61 -22.28
N TYR A 493 -0.06 5.47 -20.98
CA TYR A 493 -1.01 5.07 -19.95
C TYR A 493 -0.51 5.45 -18.55
N PHE A 494 -1.44 5.50 -17.60
CA PHE A 494 -1.19 5.55 -16.15
C PHE A 494 -1.63 4.27 -15.42
N LEU A 495 -2.72 3.63 -15.85
CA LEU A 495 -3.17 2.34 -15.32
C LEU A 495 -3.45 1.34 -16.44
N ARG A 496 -2.99 0.10 -16.25
CA ARG A 496 -3.50 -1.08 -16.94
C ARG A 496 -4.06 -2.06 -15.93
N GLU A 497 -5.20 -2.63 -16.24
CA GLU A 497 -5.83 -3.72 -15.51
C GLU A 497 -5.85 -4.92 -16.46
N ARG A 498 -5.31 -6.05 -16.05
CA ARG A 498 -5.22 -7.25 -16.89
C ARG A 498 -5.76 -8.47 -16.15
N SER A 499 -6.39 -9.36 -16.90
CA SER A 499 -6.65 -10.73 -16.47
C SER A 499 -5.99 -11.70 -17.43
N TYR A 500 -5.20 -12.65 -16.91
CA TYR A 500 -4.61 -13.74 -17.68
C TYR A 500 -5.38 -15.04 -17.40
N ARG A 501 -5.62 -15.82 -18.44
CA ARG A 501 -6.13 -17.18 -18.36
C ARG A 501 -4.92 -18.12 -18.35
N CYS A 502 -4.66 -18.73 -17.21
CA CYS A 502 -3.49 -19.57 -16.98
C CYS A 502 -3.89 -21.04 -16.87
N SER A 503 -3.29 -21.88 -17.72
CA SER A 503 -3.51 -23.32 -17.70
C SER A 503 -2.70 -23.99 -16.59
N ILE A 504 -3.38 -24.52 -15.59
CA ILE A 504 -2.78 -25.39 -14.59
C ILE A 504 -2.69 -26.78 -15.20
N ASP A 505 -1.54 -27.05 -15.78
CA ASP A 505 -1.11 -28.40 -16.15
C ASP A 505 -0.68 -29.14 -14.88
N THR A 506 -1.55 -30.02 -14.38
CA THR A 506 -1.37 -30.78 -13.12
C THR A 506 -0.38 -31.95 -13.23
N GLY A 507 0.27 -32.11 -14.40
CA GLY A 507 1.48 -32.91 -14.55
C GLY A 507 1.29 -34.16 -15.38
N THR A 508 2.15 -34.34 -16.37
CA THR A 508 2.24 -35.57 -17.17
C THR A 508 2.98 -36.67 -16.41
N LEU A 509 2.32 -37.29 -15.43
CA LEU A 509 2.65 -38.64 -14.99
C LEU A 509 2.04 -39.66 -15.96
N PRO A 510 2.61 -40.88 -16.09
CA PRO A 510 2.02 -41.92 -16.92
C PRO A 510 0.61 -42.28 -16.43
N GLU A 511 -0.24 -42.69 -17.38
CA GLU A 511 -1.59 -43.16 -17.13
C GLU A 511 -1.60 -44.22 -16.01
N PRO A 512 -2.51 -44.12 -15.01
CA PRO A 512 -2.49 -45.03 -13.87
C PRO A 512 -2.64 -46.48 -14.32
N ASP A 513 -2.01 -47.43 -13.63
CA ASP A 513 -2.08 -48.86 -13.96
C ASP A 513 -3.48 -49.42 -13.64
N LEU A 514 -4.43 -49.16 -14.55
CA LEU A 514 -5.79 -49.66 -14.50
C LEU A 514 -5.86 -51.19 -14.70
N SER A 515 -4.75 -51.87 -14.99
CA SER A 515 -4.77 -53.31 -15.28
C SER A 515 -5.19 -54.17 -14.08
N ARG A 516 -5.01 -53.68 -12.84
CA ARG A 516 -5.62 -54.29 -11.65
C ARG A 516 -7.14 -54.06 -11.60
N GLY A 517 -7.60 -52.85 -11.92
CA GLY A 517 -9.03 -52.53 -11.98
C GLY A 517 -9.75 -53.35 -13.06
N ALA A 518 -9.17 -53.42 -14.27
CA ALA A 518 -9.65 -54.30 -15.33
C ALA A 518 -9.68 -55.76 -14.89
N TYR A 519 -8.61 -56.28 -14.27
CA TYR A 519 -8.62 -57.66 -13.75
C TYR A 519 -9.73 -57.92 -12.74
N ILE A 520 -9.96 -56.99 -11.80
CA ILE A 520 -11.07 -57.09 -10.82
C ILE A 520 -12.42 -57.13 -11.56
N ILE A 521 -12.64 -56.27 -12.55
CA ILE A 521 -13.89 -56.21 -13.33
C ILE A 521 -14.08 -57.49 -14.17
N ASP A 522 -13.04 -57.95 -14.86
CA ASP A 522 -13.09 -59.09 -15.79
C ASP A 522 -13.19 -60.46 -15.09
N HIS A 523 -12.76 -60.57 -13.83
CA HIS A 523 -12.64 -61.86 -13.11
C HIS A 523 -13.54 -61.96 -11.87
N SER A 524 -14.24 -60.90 -11.48
CA SER A 524 -15.25 -60.94 -10.41
C SER A 524 -16.63 -61.32 -10.94
N THR A 525 -17.49 -61.79 -10.06
CA THR A 525 -18.92 -62.04 -10.31
C THR A 525 -19.77 -61.40 -9.21
N GLU A 526 -21.09 -61.43 -9.36
CA GLU A 526 -22.06 -60.94 -8.36
C GLU A 526 -21.88 -61.55 -6.96
N THR A 527 -21.21 -62.71 -6.85
CA THR A 527 -20.98 -63.47 -5.61
C THR A 527 -19.52 -63.66 -5.23
N LEU A 528 -18.57 -63.17 -6.04
CA LEU A 528 -17.14 -63.41 -5.85
C LEU A 528 -16.30 -62.21 -6.31
N LEU A 529 -15.54 -61.62 -5.40
CA LEU A 529 -14.53 -60.61 -5.72
C LEU A 529 -13.20 -61.31 -6.03
N ALA A 530 -12.68 -61.12 -7.24
CA ALA A 530 -11.33 -61.52 -7.63
C ALA A 530 -10.41 -60.29 -7.69
N ASP A 531 -9.18 -60.43 -7.21
CA ASP A 531 -8.20 -59.34 -7.15
C ASP A 531 -6.79 -59.85 -7.52
N ARG A 532 -5.92 -58.94 -7.98
CA ARG A 532 -4.49 -59.20 -8.14
C ARG A 532 -3.64 -58.09 -7.53
N VAL A 533 -2.62 -58.48 -6.79
CA VAL A 533 -1.66 -57.56 -6.16
C VAL A 533 -0.28 -57.83 -6.73
N LYS A 534 0.41 -56.79 -7.19
CA LYS A 534 1.77 -56.89 -7.71
C LYS A 534 2.74 -57.10 -6.54
N THR A 535 3.53 -58.17 -6.59
CA THR A 535 4.52 -58.50 -5.57
C THR A 535 5.86 -57.80 -5.83
N GLY A 536 6.74 -57.77 -4.83
CA GLY A 536 8.00 -56.99 -4.87
C GLY A 536 9.05 -57.49 -5.88
N ASP A 537 8.86 -58.69 -6.42
CA ASP A 537 9.61 -59.28 -7.55
C ASP A 537 9.08 -58.84 -8.93
N GLY A 538 7.94 -58.13 -8.96
CA GLY A 538 7.27 -57.69 -10.17
C GLY A 538 6.23 -58.67 -10.73
N SER A 539 6.06 -59.86 -10.12
CA SER A 539 4.98 -60.79 -10.47
C SER A 539 3.64 -60.36 -9.84
N TYR A 540 2.59 -61.17 -10.00
CA TYR A 540 1.26 -60.88 -9.44
C TYR A 540 0.77 -62.06 -8.60
N SER A 541 0.39 -61.81 -7.35
CA SER A 541 -0.44 -62.74 -6.59
C SER A 541 -1.92 -62.47 -6.87
N THR A 542 -2.72 -63.51 -6.95
CA THR A 542 -4.17 -63.43 -7.19
C THR A 542 -4.93 -63.95 -5.98
N SER A 543 -6.03 -63.29 -5.62
CA SER A 543 -6.95 -63.74 -4.58
C SER A 543 -8.39 -63.75 -5.08
N SER A 544 -9.22 -64.57 -4.44
CA SER A 544 -10.67 -64.62 -4.67
C SER A 544 -11.37 -64.78 -3.33
N GLN A 545 -12.41 -63.99 -3.08
CA GLN A 545 -13.21 -64.05 -1.85
C GLN A 545 -14.70 -64.00 -2.19
N PRO A 546 -15.56 -64.80 -1.54
CA PRO A 546 -17.00 -64.66 -1.68
C PRO A 546 -17.45 -63.31 -1.12
N PHE A 547 -18.33 -62.64 -1.86
CA PHE A 547 -18.92 -61.36 -1.48
C PHE A 547 -20.42 -61.39 -1.75
N ALA A 548 -21.19 -60.60 -0.99
CA ALA A 548 -22.62 -60.47 -1.20
C ALA A 548 -23.00 -58.99 -1.08
N LEU A 549 -23.60 -58.45 -2.15
CA LEU A 549 -24.25 -57.15 -2.09
C LEU A 549 -25.51 -57.28 -1.20
N PRO A 550 -25.73 -56.36 -0.24
CA PRO A 550 -27.02 -56.28 0.45
C PRO A 550 -28.15 -56.03 -0.56
N ASP A 551 -29.28 -56.70 -0.39
CA ASP A 551 -30.45 -56.53 -1.26
C ASP A 551 -30.89 -55.05 -1.31
N ARG A 552 -30.88 -54.48 -2.52
CA ARG A 552 -31.33 -53.12 -2.80
C ARG A 552 -32.65 -53.20 -3.57
N GLY A 553 -33.75 -53.15 -2.82
CA GLY A 553 -35.10 -53.08 -3.39
C GLY A 553 -35.22 -51.95 -4.43
N SER A 554 -36.01 -52.20 -5.48
CA SER A 554 -36.13 -51.32 -6.64
C SER A 554 -36.66 -49.93 -6.28
N VAL A 555 -35.87 -48.90 -6.54
CA VAL A 555 -36.31 -47.49 -6.45
C VAL A 555 -37.04 -47.11 -7.75
N PRO A 556 -38.22 -46.47 -7.70
CA PRO A 556 -38.87 -45.92 -8.88
C PRO A 556 -37.98 -44.90 -9.61
N ALA A 557 -38.04 -44.87 -10.94
CA ALA A 557 -37.12 -44.09 -11.77
C ALA A 557 -37.30 -42.56 -11.68
N CYS A 558 -38.41 -42.09 -11.11
CA CYS A 558 -38.80 -40.68 -11.02
C CYS A 558 -39.87 -40.50 -9.93
N GLU A 559 -39.93 -39.29 -9.35
CA GLU A 559 -41.01 -38.87 -8.46
C GLU A 559 -42.23 -38.48 -9.30
N ALA A 560 -43.42 -38.95 -8.91
CA ALA A 560 -44.65 -38.64 -9.64
C ALA A 560 -45.14 -37.24 -9.25
N ILE A 561 -45.25 -36.35 -10.24
CA ILE A 561 -45.71 -34.97 -10.08
C ILE A 561 -46.95 -34.71 -10.94
N CYS A 562 -47.71 -33.68 -10.58
CA CYS A 562 -48.81 -33.15 -11.37
C CYS A 562 -48.64 -31.64 -11.61
N LYS A 563 -49.28 -31.16 -12.67
CA LYS A 563 -49.28 -29.75 -13.10
C LYS A 563 -50.69 -29.20 -12.89
N THR A 564 -50.82 -28.09 -12.17
CA THR A 564 -52.10 -27.42 -11.89
C THR A 564 -52.03 -25.95 -12.29
N ARG A 565 -53.17 -25.27 -12.38
CA ARG A 565 -53.22 -23.82 -12.61
C ARG A 565 -54.37 -23.17 -11.84
N ALA A 566 -54.18 -21.92 -11.41
CA ALA A 566 -55.22 -21.10 -10.80
C ALA A 566 -55.44 -19.79 -11.61
N PRO A 567 -56.70 -19.32 -11.74
CA PRO A 567 -57.00 -18.10 -12.49
C PRO A 567 -56.59 -16.85 -11.70
N LYS A 568 -55.98 -15.89 -12.39
CA LYS A 568 -55.41 -14.67 -11.82
C LYS A 568 -55.86 -13.43 -12.59
N ALA A 569 -56.25 -12.38 -11.88
CA ALA A 569 -56.53 -11.09 -12.53
C ALA A 569 -55.22 -10.47 -13.06
N ASN A 570 -55.20 -10.06 -14.32
CA ASN A 570 -54.05 -9.38 -14.90
C ASN A 570 -53.94 -7.93 -14.39
N THR A 571 -53.22 -7.75 -13.29
CA THR A 571 -52.94 -6.46 -12.65
C THR A 571 -51.60 -5.84 -13.04
N GLU A 572 -50.92 -6.39 -14.06
CA GLU A 572 -49.64 -5.88 -14.53
C GLU A 572 -49.80 -4.49 -15.19
N ALA A 573 -48.77 -3.65 -15.09
CA ALA A 573 -48.82 -2.26 -15.53
C ALA A 573 -47.83 -1.99 -16.68
N ALA A 574 -48.33 -1.38 -17.75
CA ALA A 574 -47.55 -0.83 -18.85
C ALA A 574 -47.58 0.71 -18.80
N VAL A 575 -46.83 1.36 -19.70
CA VAL A 575 -46.73 2.83 -19.81
C VAL A 575 -48.11 3.50 -20.04
N ASP A 576 -49.07 2.76 -20.62
CA ASP A 576 -50.43 3.20 -20.94
C ASP A 576 -51.50 2.58 -19.99
N GLY A 577 -51.08 2.23 -18.76
CA GLY A 577 -51.95 1.79 -17.66
C GLY A 577 -51.93 0.28 -17.37
N VAL A 578 -52.89 -0.18 -16.56
CA VAL A 578 -53.03 -1.60 -16.19
C VAL A 578 -53.46 -2.42 -17.40
N VAL A 579 -52.67 -3.44 -17.76
CA VAL A 579 -52.79 -4.23 -18.99
C VAL A 579 -54.14 -4.95 -19.07
N GLY A 580 -54.64 -5.48 -17.95
CA GLY A 580 -55.97 -6.10 -17.89
C GLY A 580 -57.12 -5.17 -18.32
N ALA A 581 -57.00 -3.85 -18.15
CA ALA A 581 -58.03 -2.90 -18.59
C ALA A 581 -58.13 -2.77 -20.13
N LYS A 582 -57.19 -3.36 -20.88
CA LYS A 582 -57.13 -3.33 -22.35
C LYS A 582 -57.37 -4.72 -22.98
N GLN A 583 -57.73 -5.73 -22.17
CA GLN A 583 -57.93 -7.12 -22.61
C GLN A 583 -59.41 -7.53 -22.55
N ASN A 584 -59.90 -8.18 -23.62
CA ASN A 584 -61.28 -8.70 -23.70
C ASN A 584 -61.58 -9.84 -22.69
N SER A 585 -60.54 -10.47 -22.14
CA SER A 585 -60.61 -11.46 -21.07
C SER A 585 -59.36 -11.31 -20.19
N PRO A 586 -59.41 -10.53 -19.10
CA PRO A 586 -58.23 -10.12 -18.32
C PRO A 586 -57.76 -11.18 -17.30
N THR A 587 -57.98 -12.46 -17.60
CA THR A 587 -57.66 -13.58 -16.72
C THR A 587 -56.38 -14.27 -17.20
N GLY A 588 -55.28 -14.03 -16.49
CA GLY A 588 -54.07 -14.85 -16.58
C GLY A 588 -54.20 -16.14 -15.78
N TRP A 589 -53.17 -16.96 -15.82
CA TRP A 589 -53.09 -18.21 -15.06
C TRP A 589 -51.71 -18.34 -14.41
N ASP A 590 -51.67 -18.52 -13.10
CA ASP A 590 -50.46 -19.00 -12.43
C ASP A 590 -50.45 -20.54 -12.51
N THR A 591 -49.29 -21.12 -12.83
CA THR A 591 -49.10 -22.57 -12.99
C THR A 591 -48.25 -23.11 -11.86
N PHE A 592 -48.65 -24.23 -11.27
CA PHE A 592 -48.00 -24.86 -10.13
C PHE A 592 -47.66 -26.33 -10.43
N TYR A 593 -46.67 -26.85 -9.71
CA TYR A 593 -46.28 -28.24 -9.76
C TYR A 593 -46.29 -28.81 -8.35
N HIS A 594 -46.98 -29.94 -8.16
CA HIS A 594 -47.10 -30.61 -6.87
C HIS A 594 -46.60 -32.05 -6.97
N ALA A 595 -45.92 -32.52 -5.92
CA ALA A 595 -45.66 -33.95 -5.74
C ALA A 595 -46.99 -34.66 -5.44
N CYS A 596 -47.19 -35.82 -6.05
CA CYS A 596 -48.43 -36.58 -5.90
C CYS A 596 -48.46 -37.41 -4.61
N SER A 597 -49.66 -37.70 -4.12
CA SER A 597 -49.83 -38.58 -2.96
C SER A 597 -49.41 -40.02 -3.28
N THR A 598 -49.22 -40.84 -2.24
CA THR A 598 -48.97 -42.29 -2.36
C THR A 598 -50.04 -43.05 -3.15
N ASP A 599 -51.24 -42.48 -3.25
CA ASP A 599 -52.38 -43.04 -4.01
C ASP A 599 -52.46 -42.49 -5.45
N ASN A 600 -51.39 -41.82 -5.92
CA ASN A 600 -51.27 -41.16 -7.23
C ASN A 600 -52.32 -40.05 -7.47
N VAL A 601 -52.71 -39.34 -6.40
CA VAL A 601 -53.66 -38.20 -6.46
C VAL A 601 -52.91 -36.87 -6.42
N CYS A 602 -53.34 -35.92 -7.26
CA CYS A 602 -52.78 -34.58 -7.33
C CYS A 602 -53.39 -33.67 -6.23
N PRO A 603 -52.59 -33.08 -5.33
CA PRO A 603 -53.10 -32.21 -4.26
C PRO A 603 -53.31 -30.76 -4.75
N THR A 604 -54.40 -30.51 -5.48
CA THR A 604 -54.78 -29.16 -5.95
C THR A 604 -54.98 -28.18 -4.80
N GLY A 605 -54.35 -27.01 -4.88
CA GLY A 605 -54.62 -25.88 -3.98
C GLY A 605 -55.97 -25.19 -4.20
N PRO A 606 -56.35 -24.21 -3.36
CA PRO A 606 -57.66 -23.56 -3.41
C PRO A 606 -57.88 -22.78 -4.72
N GLY A 607 -58.79 -23.26 -5.56
CA GLY A 607 -59.09 -22.66 -6.87
C GLY A 607 -58.16 -23.10 -7.99
N GLU A 608 -57.30 -24.10 -7.75
CA GLU A 608 -56.52 -24.75 -8.80
C GLU A 608 -57.33 -25.81 -9.55
N GLU A 609 -57.11 -25.95 -10.85
CA GLU A 609 -57.54 -27.08 -11.66
C GLU A 609 -56.33 -27.88 -12.20
N VAL A 610 -56.49 -29.20 -12.35
CA VAL A 610 -55.43 -30.09 -12.86
C VAL A 610 -55.28 -29.93 -14.37
N VAL A 611 -54.07 -29.60 -14.81
CA VAL A 611 -53.67 -29.49 -16.22
C VAL A 611 -53.05 -30.83 -16.69
N SER A 612 -52.14 -31.38 -15.90
CA SER A 612 -51.54 -32.70 -16.13
C SER A 612 -51.65 -33.55 -14.87
N ALA A 613 -52.24 -34.74 -15.01
CA ALA A 613 -52.38 -35.71 -13.92
C ALA A 613 -51.02 -36.32 -13.49
N CYS A 614 -51.03 -37.01 -12.34
CA CYS A 614 -49.86 -37.57 -11.71
C CYS A 614 -49.09 -38.58 -12.58
N GLY A 615 -47.81 -38.27 -12.82
CA GLY A 615 -46.86 -39.12 -13.52
C GLY A 615 -45.46 -38.49 -13.56
N CYS A 616 -44.55 -39.08 -14.33
CA CYS A 616 -43.24 -38.48 -14.57
C CYS A 616 -43.35 -37.52 -15.77
N LEU A 617 -43.59 -36.25 -15.49
CA LEU A 617 -43.76 -35.20 -16.49
C LEU A 617 -42.41 -34.66 -16.96
N ASP A 618 -42.24 -34.46 -18.27
CA ASP A 618 -41.08 -33.80 -18.87
C ASP A 618 -41.49 -32.48 -19.55
N ASP A 619 -41.49 -31.40 -18.76
CA ASP A 619 -41.71 -30.04 -19.24
C ASP A 619 -40.39 -29.30 -19.56
N PHE A 620 -39.25 -30.01 -19.67
CA PHE A 620 -37.97 -29.41 -20.07
C PHE A 620 -38.04 -28.67 -21.42
N PRO A 621 -38.77 -29.14 -22.46
CA PRO A 621 -38.96 -28.38 -23.69
C PRO A 621 -39.66 -27.03 -23.49
N GLU A 622 -40.66 -26.96 -22.60
CA GLU A 622 -41.40 -25.73 -22.31
C GLU A 622 -40.52 -24.71 -21.55
N ALA A 623 -39.74 -25.19 -20.58
CA ALA A 623 -38.76 -24.38 -19.86
C ALA A 623 -37.66 -23.81 -20.79
N VAL A 624 -37.15 -24.61 -21.74
CA VAL A 624 -36.18 -24.16 -22.75
C VAL A 624 -36.79 -23.11 -23.68
N VAL A 625 -38.05 -23.27 -24.10
CA VAL A 625 -38.76 -22.26 -24.91
C VAL A 625 -38.93 -20.96 -24.12
N MET A 626 -39.38 -21.00 -22.86
CA MET A 626 -39.51 -19.81 -22.02
C MET A 626 -38.17 -19.06 -21.88
N MET A 627 -37.09 -19.76 -21.53
CA MET A 627 -35.76 -19.16 -21.38
C MET A 627 -35.24 -18.54 -22.68
N GLN A 628 -35.49 -19.18 -23.82
CA GLN A 628 -35.11 -18.64 -25.13
C GLN A 628 -35.99 -17.46 -25.55
N THR A 629 -37.28 -17.42 -25.18
CA THR A 629 -38.16 -16.26 -25.39
C THR A 629 -37.72 -15.06 -24.55
N VAL A 630 -37.34 -15.26 -23.28
CA VAL A 630 -36.75 -14.20 -22.44
C VAL A 630 -35.45 -13.67 -23.05
N ARG A 631 -34.59 -14.56 -23.55
CA ARG A 631 -33.35 -14.16 -24.25
C ARG A 631 -33.60 -13.37 -25.54
N LEU A 632 -34.65 -13.67 -26.28
CA LEU A 632 -35.03 -12.95 -27.49
C LEU A 632 -35.62 -11.57 -27.15
N GLY A 633 -36.55 -11.47 -26.20
CA GLY A 633 -37.10 -10.18 -25.74
C GLY A 633 -36.04 -9.28 -25.09
N GLY A 634 -35.07 -9.87 -24.39
CA GLY A 634 -33.90 -9.17 -23.85
C GLY A 634 -32.95 -8.61 -24.93
N ALA A 635 -32.98 -9.13 -26.15
CA ALA A 635 -32.19 -8.60 -27.26
C ALA A 635 -32.84 -7.34 -27.88
N ASP A 636 -34.17 -7.29 -27.99
CA ASP A 636 -34.89 -6.09 -28.46
C ASP A 636 -34.71 -4.89 -27.51
N LEU A 637 -34.72 -5.13 -26.19
CA LEU A 637 -34.53 -4.09 -25.16
C LEU A 637 -33.16 -3.39 -25.24
N ILE A 638 -32.15 -4.02 -25.85
CA ILE A 638 -30.82 -3.42 -26.03
C ILE A 638 -30.83 -2.34 -27.14
N CYS A 639 -31.82 -2.36 -28.05
CA CYS A 639 -31.92 -1.39 -29.15
C CYS A 639 -32.53 -0.03 -28.73
N THR A 640 -32.85 0.19 -27.45
CA THR A 640 -33.48 1.42 -26.94
C THR A 640 -32.61 2.29 -26.02
N SER A 641 -31.34 1.96 -25.79
CA SER A 641 -30.45 2.71 -24.88
C SER A 641 -29.70 3.90 -25.49
N GLU A 642 -29.84 4.17 -26.80
CA GLU A 642 -29.28 5.37 -27.45
C GLU A 642 -30.38 6.39 -27.77
N ALA A 643 -30.77 7.19 -26.77
CA ALA A 643 -31.82 8.22 -26.90
C ALA A 643 -31.51 9.52 -26.11
N ARG A 644 -30.35 10.11 -26.42
CA ARG A 644 -29.76 11.39 -25.91
C ARG A 644 -29.06 11.33 -24.55
#